data_AF-A0A267H6E5-F1
#
_entry.id   AF-A0A267H6E5-F1
#
_cell.length_a   1.000
_cell.length_b   1.000
_cell.length_c   1.000
_cell.angle_alpha   90.00
_cell.angle_beta   90.00
_cell.angle_gamma   90.00
#
_symmetry.space_group_name_H-M   'P 1'
#
loop_
_entity.id
_entity.type
_entity.pdbx_description
1 polymer ?
#
loop_
_entity_poly.entity_id
_entity_poly.type
_entity_poly.pdbx_seq_one_letter_code
_entity_poly.pdbx_strand_id
1 'polypeptide(L)'
;MDSGQSASEQQQQGRKDAGKRKMTVTDLATLVRQKSATIDELRRALDKQKAEYEGVISSLRESFQSAKEVMQTQQQNATQAILESSAQSSQPAGQEKQQLTQELSRLQAETSEFRQQAQQKEEESDEIRDLARQELAKVKHMLLNTETQLAEAHRQLDATKCEADAAKRDAERARRESDLRQQRIDRLQEERSKELEERRSLQSTIKSLLGEKDDLEKRLDEQTGQLNKKQALLANVERSGAELHTKNQCLQKESEQLQARLLRLQAEADERQAAAAERIRLLEQRVQSLDSDGGGQDERLRSVTAERDHLDGRLSEALAQLSEAKCEAGERARGLEAQVAKLGARLAEERQELQESLRQQQREATGLAESLSAAETKAAEAASRVAGLEESLEQREHELQRLTGQLENAQADLEAERHSFQAELQAASRQLQDERLAHRQALSAVQAKLDSSVHQLQERADLIAKLERQGQALTEEVQTLNSDIDRLRSDRFNQDLRVTELASLKDSSAAELRDLQRKLQAAKREAGAAQAEAEKLQSEKLSLEQRLSAAESEARAATAAHQSEAESLRAELASLESQAETAALTNSELAERVTELERERETVVVSLETESVRALRQEVQSLGDQLAERNKTVRVLQQRLLDMKKTLQRELRLQQQPCPRLPNEPAASDPAAATAAAATDEDSTNGGGAGGLESAEGELVNLLYLKHVLLKFLLTREDEAQHLVRALSALLHCSPEEEKMLRKDLRHRTAWFVSKPRLSDLVPPNL
;
A
#
# COMPACT_ATOMS: atom_id res chain seq x y z
N MET A 1 16.95 78.86 111.60
CA MET A 1 16.73 78.92 110.14
C MET A 1 16.00 77.65 109.75
N ASP A 2 14.73 77.73 109.38
CA ASP A 2 13.92 78.95 109.37
C ASP A 2 12.42 78.66 109.56
N SER A 3 11.58 79.69 109.39
CA SER A 3 10.16 79.61 109.03
C SER A 3 9.75 78.25 108.41
N GLY A 4 8.70 77.57 108.86
CA GLY A 4 7.50 78.11 109.49
C GLY A 4 6.51 78.66 108.45
N GLN A 5 5.30 78.99 108.87
CA GLN A 5 4.34 79.77 108.08
C GLN A 5 3.93 79.20 106.69
N SER A 6 3.34 78.02 106.69
CA SER A 6 2.01 77.83 106.06
C SER A 6 1.37 76.60 106.68
N ALA A 7 0.22 76.67 107.36
CA ALA A 7 -0.81 77.72 107.44
C ALA A 7 -1.60 78.05 106.15
N SER A 8 -1.40 77.26 105.09
CA SER A 8 -2.50 76.53 104.47
C SER A 8 -2.14 75.08 104.73
N GLU A 9 -3.07 74.26 105.18
CA GLU A 9 -2.77 72.82 105.13
C GLU A 9 -1.44 72.35 105.97
N GLN A 10 -0.61 73.18 106.79
CA GLN A 10 0.66 72.91 107.74
C GLN A 10 1.37 73.99 108.82
N GLN A 11 2.73 74.07 109.24
CA GLN A 11 3.42 74.81 110.49
C GLN A 11 5.05 75.13 110.67
N GLN A 12 5.69 75.91 111.68
CA GLN A 12 7.14 75.92 112.38
C GLN A 12 7.89 77.24 113.10
N GLN A 13 9.12 77.21 113.82
CA GLN A 13 9.89 78.24 114.77
C GLN A 13 11.54 78.25 114.84
N GLY A 14 12.57 78.89 115.60
CA GLY A 14 13.06 79.84 116.77
C GLY A 14 14.70 79.93 116.97
N ARG A 15 15.66 80.45 117.89
CA ARG A 15 16.13 81.41 119.08
C ARG A 15 17.77 81.36 119.34
N LYS A 16 18.73 81.89 120.25
CA LYS A 16 19.34 83.08 121.10
C LYS A 16 20.93 82.84 121.48
N ASP A 17 21.94 83.40 122.31
CA ASP A 17 22.36 84.45 123.40
C ASP A 17 23.96 84.61 123.79
N ALA A 18 24.57 85.59 124.62
CA ALA A 18 26.08 85.73 125.07
C ALA A 18 26.70 86.80 126.17
N GLY A 19 28.01 86.71 126.70
CA GLY A 19 28.98 87.76 127.36
C GLY A 19 29.74 87.54 128.79
N LYS A 20 30.75 88.22 129.50
CA LYS A 20 31.89 89.30 129.45
C LYS A 20 32.75 89.61 130.83
N ARG A 21 34.05 90.16 130.95
CA ARG A 21 34.88 90.54 132.25
C ARG A 21 36.24 91.45 132.21
N LYS A 22 36.95 91.93 133.34
CA LYS A 22 38.30 92.73 133.47
C LYS A 22 39.11 92.82 134.88
N MET A 23 40.38 93.43 135.05
CA MET A 23 41.31 93.54 136.31
C MET A 23 42.43 94.72 136.48
N THR A 24 43.35 94.82 137.53
CA THR A 24 44.45 95.89 137.88
C THR A 24 45.69 95.59 138.92
N VAL A 25 46.43 96.59 139.59
CA VAL A 25 47.45 96.76 140.79
C VAL A 25 49.00 97.29 140.66
N THR A 26 49.88 97.54 141.73
CA THR A 26 51.15 98.47 141.93
C THR A 26 52.76 98.12 142.02
N ASP A 27 53.62 98.30 143.14
CA ASP A 27 55.13 98.41 143.34
C ASP A 27 55.90 97.76 142.20
N LEU A 28 56.50 98.56 141.31
CA LEU A 28 56.25 98.37 139.88
C LEU A 28 57.20 97.42 139.15
N ALA A 29 58.51 97.50 139.37
CA ALA A 29 59.45 96.57 138.74
C ALA A 29 59.29 95.15 139.31
N THR A 30 58.98 95.03 140.60
CA THR A 30 58.72 93.77 141.30
C THR A 30 57.32 93.25 141.01
N LEU A 31 56.28 94.09 141.02
CA LEU A 31 54.92 93.66 140.67
C LEU A 31 54.79 93.35 139.18
N VAL A 32 55.44 94.07 138.26
CA VAL A 32 55.41 93.67 136.84
C VAL A 32 56.02 92.28 136.67
N ARG A 33 57.09 91.95 137.40
CA ARG A 33 57.66 90.58 137.43
C ARG A 33 56.71 89.57 138.09
N GLN A 34 56.04 89.91 139.19
CA GLN A 34 55.02 89.03 139.79
C GLN A 34 53.80 88.86 138.87
N LYS A 35 53.36 89.91 138.18
CA LYS A 35 52.22 89.90 137.25
C LYS A 35 52.55 89.11 136.00
N SER A 36 53.74 89.28 135.40
CA SER A 36 54.17 88.45 134.28
C SER A 36 54.24 86.98 134.68
N ALA A 37 54.81 86.65 135.86
CA ALA A 37 54.81 85.29 136.39
C ALA A 37 53.38 84.72 136.50
N THR A 38 52.43 85.44 137.12
CA THR A 38 51.03 84.98 137.20
C THR A 38 50.32 84.89 135.84
N ILE A 39 50.73 85.68 134.84
CA ILE A 39 50.19 85.61 133.47
C ILE A 39 50.71 84.37 132.75
N ASP A 40 52.00 84.06 132.87
CA ASP A 40 52.59 82.86 132.28
C ASP A 40 52.10 81.56 132.95
N GLU A 41 51.80 81.62 134.24
CA GLU A 41 51.21 80.52 135.01
C GLU A 41 49.75 80.25 134.59
N LEU A 42 48.93 81.31 134.41
CA LEU A 42 47.59 81.20 133.85
C LEU A 42 47.58 80.74 132.38
N ARG A 43 48.59 81.12 131.58
CA ARG A 43 48.77 80.61 130.20
C ARG A 43 49.02 79.11 130.19
N ARG A 44 49.97 78.61 130.98
CA ARG A 44 50.24 77.16 131.11
C ARG A 44 49.01 76.38 131.56
N ALA A 45 48.21 76.92 132.49
CA ALA A 45 46.95 76.30 132.91
C ALA A 45 45.91 76.23 131.78
N LEU A 46 45.75 77.32 131.01
CA LEU A 46 44.83 77.37 129.87
C LEU A 46 45.24 76.41 128.74
N ASP A 47 46.52 76.36 128.40
CA ASP A 47 47.02 75.51 127.33
C ASP A 47 46.98 74.02 127.71
N LYS A 48 47.12 73.69 129.01
CA LYS A 48 46.89 72.33 129.52
C LYS A 48 45.43 71.88 129.35
N GLN A 49 44.44 72.74 129.64
CA GLN A 49 43.04 72.38 129.38
C GLN A 49 42.73 72.17 127.90
N LYS A 50 43.35 72.94 126.98
CA LYS A 50 43.17 72.71 125.54
C LYS A 50 43.61 71.30 125.12
N ALA A 51 44.79 70.88 125.56
CA ALA A 51 45.31 69.54 125.27
C ALA A 51 44.40 68.42 125.82
N GLU A 52 43.81 68.63 127.00
CA GLU A 52 42.83 67.69 127.59
C GLU A 52 41.55 67.57 126.73
N TYR A 53 41.03 68.69 126.19
CA TYR A 53 39.88 68.67 125.26
C TYR A 53 40.23 68.05 123.89
N GLU A 54 41.41 68.33 123.34
CA GLU A 54 41.86 67.76 122.05
C GLU A 54 42.06 66.23 122.12
N GLY A 55 42.52 65.72 123.27
CA GLY A 55 42.58 64.28 123.54
C GLY A 55 41.21 63.59 123.50
N VAL A 56 40.21 64.17 124.17
CA VAL A 56 38.83 63.63 124.19
C VAL A 56 38.16 63.68 122.80
N ILE A 57 38.42 64.73 122.01
CA ILE A 57 37.92 64.83 120.63
C ILE A 57 38.56 63.75 119.73
N SER A 58 39.81 63.37 120.00
CA SER A 58 40.55 62.41 119.18
C SER A 58 40.07 60.96 119.41
N SER A 59 39.95 60.52 120.67
CA SER A 59 39.48 59.16 120.99
C SER A 59 38.03 58.91 120.53
N LEU A 60 37.19 59.94 120.54
CA LEU A 60 35.81 59.83 120.03
C LEU A 60 35.76 59.59 118.52
N ARG A 61 36.71 60.15 117.74
CA ARG A 61 36.79 59.90 116.29
C ARG A 61 37.21 58.46 115.99
N GLU A 62 38.23 57.95 116.65
CA GLU A 62 38.73 56.58 116.47
C GLU A 62 37.64 55.53 116.75
N SER A 63 36.83 55.75 117.79
CA SER A 63 35.66 54.93 118.12
C SER A 63 34.62 54.89 116.98
N PHE A 64 34.25 56.05 116.42
CA PHE A 64 33.33 56.12 115.27
C PHE A 64 33.92 55.53 113.99
N GLN A 65 35.23 55.64 113.78
CA GLN A 65 35.94 55.06 112.64
C GLN A 65 35.82 53.52 112.64
N SER A 66 36.18 52.89 113.77
CA SER A 66 36.16 51.43 113.93
C SER A 66 34.75 50.83 113.80
N ALA A 67 33.75 51.48 114.40
CA ALA A 67 32.36 51.02 114.32
C ALA A 67 31.82 50.97 112.86
N LYS A 68 32.28 51.88 112.00
CA LYS A 68 31.90 51.92 110.59
C LYS A 68 32.49 50.75 109.78
N GLU A 69 33.75 50.40 110.04
CA GLU A 69 34.48 49.33 109.33
C GLU A 69 33.89 47.95 109.62
N VAL A 70 33.49 47.69 110.87
CA VAL A 70 32.80 46.45 111.27
C VAL A 70 31.44 46.31 110.57
N MET A 71 30.65 47.38 110.50
CA MET A 71 29.35 47.35 109.81
C MET A 71 29.51 47.12 108.30
N GLN A 72 30.51 47.75 107.67
CA GLN A 72 30.76 47.62 106.23
C GLN A 72 31.22 46.20 105.85
N THR A 73 32.11 45.59 106.63
CA THR A 73 32.58 44.21 106.41
C THR A 73 31.46 43.18 106.63
N GLN A 74 30.62 43.36 107.66
CA GLN A 74 29.46 42.50 107.88
C GLN A 74 28.46 42.54 106.71
N GLN A 75 28.25 43.71 106.10
CA GLN A 75 27.35 43.88 104.95
C GLN A 75 27.89 43.19 103.68
N GLN A 76 29.21 43.24 103.43
CA GLN A 76 29.82 42.56 102.29
C GLN A 76 29.66 41.03 102.37
N ASN A 77 29.97 40.44 103.52
CA ASN A 77 29.89 38.98 103.73
C ASN A 77 28.46 38.44 103.49
N ALA A 78 27.43 39.19 103.91
CA ALA A 78 26.04 38.83 103.67
C ALA A 78 25.68 38.80 102.16
N THR A 79 26.25 39.69 101.35
CA THR A 79 25.98 39.72 99.90
C THR A 79 26.66 38.59 99.13
N GLN A 80 27.84 38.12 99.55
CA GLN A 80 28.52 37.00 98.87
C GLN A 80 27.80 35.67 99.09
N ALA A 81 27.35 35.38 100.33
CA ALA A 81 26.66 34.13 100.65
C ALA A 81 25.38 33.91 99.82
N ILE A 82 24.63 34.98 99.52
CA ILE A 82 23.43 34.92 98.67
C ILE A 82 23.81 34.57 97.23
N LEU A 83 24.82 35.24 96.67
CA LEU A 83 25.28 34.99 95.29
C LEU A 83 25.75 33.55 95.09
N GLU A 84 26.58 33.03 95.99
CA GLU A 84 27.10 31.65 95.91
C GLU A 84 25.98 30.60 95.96
N SER A 85 24.97 30.80 96.83
CA SER A 85 23.81 29.90 96.90
C SER A 85 22.99 29.85 95.61
N SER A 86 22.85 30.98 94.91
CA SER A 86 22.12 31.06 93.63
C SER A 86 22.90 30.49 92.44
N ALA A 87 24.23 30.54 92.49
CA ALA A 87 25.10 29.99 91.46
C ALA A 87 25.08 28.44 91.47
N GLN A 88 24.99 27.83 92.66
CA GLN A 88 25.00 26.37 92.80
C GLN A 88 23.68 25.71 92.37
N SER A 89 22.53 26.37 92.56
CA SER A 89 21.22 25.82 92.13
C SER A 89 20.91 26.02 90.64
N SER A 90 21.55 26.98 89.98
CA SER A 90 21.25 27.33 88.57
C SER A 90 21.94 26.43 87.53
N GLN A 91 23.03 25.74 87.89
CA GLN A 91 23.72 24.81 87.00
C GLN A 91 22.88 23.59 86.56
N PRO A 92 22.29 22.77 87.46
CA PRO A 92 21.49 21.61 87.05
C PRO A 92 20.23 22.03 86.27
N ALA A 93 19.51 23.06 86.71
CA ALA A 93 18.34 23.59 86.00
C ALA A 93 18.69 24.13 84.60
N GLY A 94 19.91 24.63 84.40
CA GLY A 94 20.43 24.99 83.07
C GLY A 94 20.64 23.79 82.16
N GLN A 95 21.13 22.67 82.68
CA GLN A 95 21.34 21.43 81.95
C GLN A 95 20.01 20.73 81.61
N GLU A 96 19.09 20.61 82.58
CA GLU A 96 17.73 20.08 82.33
C GLU A 96 17.00 20.91 81.27
N LYS A 97 17.08 22.25 81.34
CA LYS A 97 16.50 23.13 80.32
C LYS A 97 17.13 22.92 78.94
N GLN A 98 18.44 22.67 78.85
CA GLN A 98 19.10 22.36 77.58
C GLN A 98 18.66 21.00 77.03
N GLN A 99 18.55 19.97 77.87
CA GLN A 99 18.06 18.64 77.50
C GLN A 99 16.61 18.72 77.00
N LEU A 100 15.71 19.35 77.76
CA LEU A 100 14.31 19.56 77.36
C LEU A 100 14.18 20.40 76.08
N THR A 101 15.11 21.34 75.82
CA THR A 101 15.14 22.10 74.56
C THR A 101 15.60 21.22 73.39
N GLN A 102 16.58 20.34 73.60
CA GLN A 102 17.01 19.36 72.60
C GLN A 102 15.90 18.34 72.32
N GLU A 103 15.24 17.79 73.34
CA GLU A 103 14.10 16.88 73.21
C GLU A 103 12.92 17.57 72.50
N LEU A 104 12.58 18.82 72.85
CA LEU A 104 11.57 19.58 72.11
C LEU A 104 11.95 19.78 70.64
N SER A 105 13.21 20.12 70.34
CA SER A 105 13.66 20.28 68.94
C SER A 105 13.64 18.96 68.16
N ARG A 106 13.98 17.84 68.81
CA ARG A 106 13.92 16.50 68.25
C ARG A 106 12.47 16.06 68.00
N LEU A 107 11.59 16.22 68.99
CA LEU A 107 10.17 15.91 68.85
C LEU A 107 9.50 16.81 67.80
N GLN A 108 9.94 18.07 67.65
CA GLN A 108 9.49 18.95 66.57
C GLN A 108 9.97 18.46 65.20
N ALA A 109 11.21 17.98 65.08
CA ALA A 109 11.73 17.36 63.87
C ALA A 109 10.95 16.08 63.52
N GLU A 110 10.84 15.12 64.43
CA GLU A 110 10.06 13.89 64.28
C GLU A 110 8.59 14.20 63.92
N THR A 111 7.96 15.17 64.57
CA THR A 111 6.58 15.62 64.25
C THR A 111 6.48 16.39 62.92
N SER A 112 7.60 16.86 62.35
CA SER A 112 7.63 17.42 60.99
C SER A 112 7.84 16.33 59.93
N GLU A 113 8.69 15.34 60.22
CA GLU A 113 8.91 14.16 59.38
C GLU A 113 7.65 13.32 59.27
N PHE A 114 6.96 13.03 60.38
CA PHE A 114 5.66 12.33 60.34
C PHE A 114 4.59 13.11 59.58
N ARG A 115 4.63 14.45 59.54
CA ARG A 115 3.72 15.26 58.72
C ARG A 115 4.07 15.18 57.24
N GLN A 116 5.35 15.23 56.87
CA GLN A 116 5.77 15.03 55.48
C GLN A 116 5.45 13.62 54.99
N GLN A 117 5.66 12.59 55.82
CA GLN A 117 5.28 11.21 55.51
C GLN A 117 3.76 11.04 55.37
N ALA A 118 2.96 11.73 56.21
CA ALA A 118 1.51 11.73 56.07
C ALA A 118 1.07 12.38 54.74
N GLN A 119 1.64 13.55 54.40
CA GLN A 119 1.36 14.23 53.13
C GLN A 119 1.76 13.37 51.92
N GLN A 120 2.95 12.77 51.92
CA GLN A 120 3.38 11.82 50.88
C GLN A 120 2.43 10.61 50.75
N LYS A 121 1.86 10.12 51.87
CA LYS A 121 0.89 9.01 51.86
C LYS A 121 -0.51 9.44 51.43
N GLU A 122 -0.86 10.72 51.60
CA GLU A 122 -2.07 11.31 51.00
C GLU A 122 -1.90 11.50 49.49
N GLU A 123 -0.74 11.99 49.04
CA GLU A 123 -0.35 12.14 47.63
C GLU A 123 -0.34 10.77 46.90
N GLU A 124 0.37 9.76 47.42
CA GLU A 124 0.34 8.38 46.92
C GLU A 124 -1.10 7.81 46.86
N SER A 125 -1.95 8.16 47.84
CA SER A 125 -3.33 7.71 47.90
C SER A 125 -4.21 8.41 46.86
N ASP A 126 -3.97 9.69 46.56
CA ASP A 126 -4.64 10.42 45.47
C ASP A 126 -4.22 9.84 44.11
N GLU A 127 -2.92 9.61 43.88
CA GLU A 127 -2.40 8.98 42.65
C GLU A 127 -3.03 7.60 42.41
N ILE A 128 -3.06 6.73 43.42
CA ILE A 128 -3.70 5.40 43.33
C ILE A 128 -5.20 5.53 43.04
N ARG A 129 -5.89 6.53 43.61
CA ARG A 129 -7.31 6.78 43.35
C ARG A 129 -7.57 7.31 41.93
N ASP A 130 -6.68 8.12 41.37
CA ASP A 130 -6.79 8.60 39.98
C ASP A 130 -6.41 7.54 38.95
N LEU A 131 -5.41 6.69 39.22
CA LEU A 131 -5.15 5.48 38.42
C LEU A 131 -6.38 4.54 38.43
N ALA A 132 -6.98 4.30 39.59
CA ALA A 132 -8.20 3.48 39.70
C ALA A 132 -9.40 4.11 38.94
N ARG A 133 -9.55 5.44 38.96
CA ARG A 133 -10.55 6.17 38.14
C ARG A 133 -10.25 6.00 36.64
N GLN A 134 -8.99 6.08 36.22
CA GLN A 134 -8.61 5.93 34.82
C GLN A 134 -8.85 4.51 34.30
N GLU A 135 -8.47 3.48 35.07
CA GLU A 135 -8.75 2.08 34.70
C GLU A 135 -10.24 1.77 34.70
N LEU A 136 -11.02 2.30 35.66
CA LEU A 136 -12.48 2.18 35.62
C LEU A 136 -13.09 2.86 34.39
N ALA A 137 -12.53 4.00 33.94
CA ALA A 137 -12.97 4.67 32.71
C ALA A 137 -12.61 3.86 31.44
N LYS A 138 -11.40 3.30 31.37
CA LYS A 138 -10.96 2.38 30.30
C LYS A 138 -11.88 1.16 30.22
N VAL A 139 -12.13 0.49 31.35
CA VAL A 139 -13.03 -0.69 31.44
C VAL A 139 -14.45 -0.33 31.04
N LYS A 140 -15.00 0.81 31.50
CA LYS A 140 -16.33 1.29 31.05
C LYS A 140 -16.39 1.54 29.55
N HIS A 141 -15.36 2.14 28.95
CA HIS A 141 -15.29 2.36 27.51
C HIS A 141 -15.21 1.04 26.73
N MET A 142 -14.40 0.08 27.19
CA MET A 142 -14.34 -1.26 26.58
C MET A 142 -15.70 -1.98 26.67
N LEU A 143 -16.34 -1.98 27.84
CA LEU A 143 -17.65 -2.62 28.03
C LEU A 143 -18.71 -1.99 27.13
N LEU A 144 -18.80 -0.66 27.09
CA LEU A 144 -19.74 0.06 26.22
C LEU A 144 -19.50 -0.26 24.74
N ASN A 145 -18.23 -0.33 24.30
CA ASN A 145 -17.88 -0.69 22.93
C ASN A 145 -18.27 -2.15 22.60
N THR A 146 -18.06 -3.08 23.53
CA THR A 146 -18.53 -4.48 23.36
C THR A 146 -20.05 -4.59 23.38
N GLU A 147 -20.75 -3.76 24.16
CA GLU A 147 -22.21 -3.70 24.19
C GLU A 147 -22.78 -3.14 22.87
N THR A 148 -22.18 -2.10 22.30
CA THR A 148 -22.57 -1.60 20.96
C THR A 148 -22.29 -2.62 19.87
N GLN A 149 -21.14 -3.31 19.90
CA GLN A 149 -20.82 -4.37 18.94
C GLN A 149 -21.78 -5.57 19.06
N LEU A 150 -22.16 -5.95 20.29
CA LEU A 150 -23.17 -6.99 20.53
C LEU A 150 -24.55 -6.58 20.00
N ALA A 151 -24.96 -5.32 20.20
CA ALA A 151 -26.21 -4.79 19.68
C ALA A 151 -26.23 -4.72 18.14
N GLU A 152 -25.09 -4.40 17.50
CA GLU A 152 -24.93 -4.44 16.05
C GLU A 152 -24.97 -5.88 15.51
N ALA A 153 -24.25 -6.81 16.14
CA ALA A 153 -24.29 -8.23 15.79
C ALA A 153 -25.71 -8.82 15.91
N HIS A 154 -26.47 -8.46 16.95
CA HIS A 154 -27.88 -8.87 17.07
C HIS A 154 -28.75 -8.28 15.96
N ARG A 155 -28.59 -6.99 15.60
CA ARG A 155 -29.32 -6.38 14.47
C ARG A 155 -29.01 -7.06 13.13
N GLN A 156 -27.75 -7.40 12.88
CA GLN A 156 -27.34 -8.15 11.68
C GLN A 156 -27.90 -9.58 11.68
N LEU A 157 -27.91 -10.25 12.82
CA LEU A 157 -28.50 -11.57 12.99
C LEU A 157 -30.03 -11.55 12.75
N ASP A 158 -30.73 -10.52 13.21
CA ASP A 158 -32.18 -10.41 13.02
C ASP A 158 -32.55 -9.97 11.58
N ALA A 159 -31.75 -9.10 10.96
CA ALA A 159 -31.89 -8.78 9.53
C ALA A 159 -31.70 -10.04 8.65
N THR A 160 -30.64 -10.80 8.86
CA THR A 160 -30.37 -12.03 8.09
C THR A 160 -31.38 -13.15 8.36
N LYS A 161 -31.98 -13.23 9.57
CA LYS A 161 -33.17 -14.07 9.81
C LYS A 161 -34.36 -13.63 8.95
N CYS A 162 -34.67 -12.34 8.92
CA CYS A 162 -35.78 -11.80 8.13
C CYS A 162 -35.58 -12.05 6.63
N GLU A 163 -34.37 -11.88 6.11
CA GLU A 163 -34.00 -12.20 4.72
C GLU A 163 -34.13 -13.70 4.43
N ALA A 164 -33.63 -14.56 5.32
CA ALA A 164 -33.75 -16.01 5.18
C ALA A 164 -35.22 -16.47 5.20
N ASP A 165 -36.07 -15.87 6.03
CA ASP A 165 -37.51 -16.16 6.06
C ASP A 165 -38.28 -15.55 4.88
N ALA A 166 -37.82 -14.44 4.30
CA ALA A 166 -38.34 -13.95 3.02
C ALA A 166 -38.02 -14.96 1.90
N ALA A 167 -36.75 -15.34 1.76
CA ALA A 167 -36.29 -16.30 0.77
C ALA A 167 -36.98 -17.69 0.90
N LYS A 168 -37.29 -18.16 2.12
CA LYS A 168 -38.13 -19.35 2.33
C LYS A 168 -39.53 -19.18 1.72
N ARG A 169 -40.20 -18.05 1.98
CA ARG A 169 -41.55 -17.77 1.46
C ARG A 169 -41.56 -17.62 -0.07
N ASP A 170 -40.50 -17.05 -0.65
CA ASP A 170 -40.31 -16.98 -2.10
C ASP A 170 -40.08 -18.38 -2.70
N ALA A 171 -39.22 -19.20 -2.08
CA ALA A 171 -38.97 -20.58 -2.50
C ALA A 171 -40.22 -21.47 -2.38
N GLU A 172 -41.04 -21.29 -1.34
CA GLU A 172 -42.35 -21.97 -1.25
C GLU A 172 -43.33 -21.52 -2.33
N ARG A 173 -43.39 -20.22 -2.68
CA ARG A 173 -44.21 -19.73 -3.79
C ARG A 173 -43.75 -20.34 -5.12
N ALA A 174 -42.45 -20.32 -5.40
CA ALA A 174 -41.87 -20.93 -6.60
C ALA A 174 -42.17 -22.45 -6.69
N ARG A 175 -42.13 -23.18 -5.57
CA ARG A 175 -42.55 -24.60 -5.50
C ARG A 175 -44.02 -24.77 -5.84
N ARG A 176 -44.93 -24.04 -5.17
CA ARG A 176 -46.38 -24.10 -5.43
C ARG A 176 -46.72 -23.80 -6.89
N GLU A 177 -46.05 -22.84 -7.51
CA GLU A 177 -46.22 -22.58 -8.95
C GLU A 177 -45.66 -23.72 -9.83
N SER A 178 -44.53 -24.33 -9.45
CA SER A 178 -43.97 -25.48 -10.16
C SER A 178 -44.92 -26.68 -10.09
N ASP A 179 -45.50 -26.96 -8.93
CA ASP A 179 -46.50 -28.01 -8.74
C ASP A 179 -47.75 -27.77 -9.59
N LEU A 180 -48.22 -26.51 -9.66
CA LEU A 180 -49.37 -26.12 -10.48
C LEU A 180 -49.06 -26.23 -11.99
N ARG A 181 -47.85 -25.88 -12.41
CA ARG A 181 -47.36 -26.07 -13.79
C ARG A 181 -47.27 -27.56 -14.15
N GLN A 182 -46.78 -28.40 -13.24
CA GLN A 182 -46.71 -29.84 -13.42
C GLN A 182 -48.12 -30.44 -13.58
N GLN A 183 -49.05 -30.13 -12.67
CA GLN A 183 -50.44 -30.59 -12.79
C GLN A 183 -51.11 -30.19 -14.12
N ARG A 184 -50.78 -29.02 -14.67
CA ARG A 184 -51.28 -28.61 -15.99
C ARG A 184 -50.61 -29.37 -17.14
N ILE A 185 -49.32 -29.70 -17.03
CA ILE A 185 -48.62 -30.58 -17.97
C ILE A 185 -49.24 -31.98 -17.95
N ASP A 186 -49.54 -32.52 -16.77
CA ASP A 186 -50.11 -33.86 -16.59
C ASP A 186 -51.51 -33.96 -17.23
N ARG A 187 -52.38 -32.96 -16.99
CA ARG A 187 -53.70 -32.88 -17.67
C ARG A 187 -53.57 -32.81 -19.19
N LEU A 188 -52.67 -31.98 -19.72
CA LEU A 188 -52.42 -31.90 -21.17
C LEU A 188 -51.87 -33.21 -21.75
N GLN A 189 -51.17 -34.02 -20.95
CA GLN A 189 -50.75 -35.37 -21.35
C GLN A 189 -51.93 -36.36 -21.38
N GLU A 190 -52.83 -36.32 -20.39
CA GLU A 190 -54.06 -37.13 -20.41
C GLU A 190 -55.02 -36.75 -21.56
N GLU A 191 -55.22 -35.45 -21.81
CA GLU A 191 -56.02 -34.95 -22.93
C GLU A 191 -55.46 -35.44 -24.26
N ARG A 192 -54.13 -35.32 -24.43
CA ARG A 192 -53.42 -35.85 -25.59
C ARG A 192 -53.51 -37.39 -25.71
N SER A 193 -53.55 -38.13 -24.61
CA SER A 193 -53.73 -39.60 -24.69
C SER A 193 -55.13 -39.98 -25.13
N LYS A 194 -56.16 -39.28 -24.63
CA LYS A 194 -57.58 -39.45 -25.03
C LYS A 194 -57.75 -39.15 -26.52
N GLU A 195 -57.24 -38.01 -27.01
CA GLU A 195 -57.20 -37.69 -28.44
C GLU A 195 -56.53 -38.78 -29.30
N LEU A 196 -55.43 -39.38 -28.81
CA LEU A 196 -54.73 -40.43 -29.55
C LEU A 196 -55.52 -41.75 -29.59
N GLU A 197 -56.32 -42.04 -28.56
CA GLU A 197 -57.21 -43.20 -28.54
C GLU A 197 -58.46 -43.00 -29.41
N GLU A 198 -59.05 -41.80 -29.41
CA GLU A 198 -60.11 -41.41 -30.34
C GLU A 198 -59.63 -41.45 -31.80
N ARG A 199 -58.44 -40.91 -32.10
CA ARG A 199 -57.85 -41.00 -33.45
C ARG A 199 -57.59 -42.46 -33.87
N ARG A 200 -57.24 -43.36 -32.93
CA ARG A 200 -57.10 -44.80 -33.19
C ARG A 200 -58.46 -45.47 -33.46
N SER A 201 -59.50 -45.13 -32.68
CA SER A 201 -60.84 -45.71 -32.89
C SER A 201 -61.44 -45.27 -34.22
N LEU A 202 -61.33 -43.98 -34.56
CA LEU A 202 -61.72 -43.43 -35.87
C LEU A 202 -60.90 -44.05 -37.01
N GLN A 203 -59.59 -44.27 -36.84
CA GLN A 203 -58.80 -44.99 -37.84
C GLN A 203 -59.23 -46.46 -38.00
N SER A 204 -59.80 -47.08 -36.96
CA SER A 204 -60.36 -48.42 -37.03
C SER A 204 -61.72 -48.45 -37.73
N THR A 205 -62.62 -47.49 -37.48
CA THR A 205 -63.92 -47.42 -38.17
C THR A 205 -63.74 -47.10 -39.65
N ILE A 206 -62.82 -46.19 -40.00
CA ILE A 206 -62.45 -45.92 -41.40
C ILE A 206 -61.97 -47.19 -42.11
N LYS A 207 -61.19 -48.05 -41.44
CA LYS A 207 -60.76 -49.33 -42.02
C LYS A 207 -61.92 -50.32 -42.24
N SER A 208 -62.90 -50.36 -41.34
CA SER A 208 -64.12 -51.17 -41.52
C SER A 208 -64.91 -50.69 -42.74
N LEU A 209 -65.21 -49.39 -42.79
CA LEU A 209 -65.99 -48.78 -43.87
C LEU A 209 -65.31 -48.91 -45.24
N LEU A 210 -63.97 -48.91 -45.30
CA LEU A 210 -63.23 -49.21 -46.53
C LEU A 210 -63.37 -50.67 -46.95
N GLY A 211 -63.29 -51.63 -46.02
CA GLY A 211 -63.55 -53.04 -46.32
C GLY A 211 -64.98 -53.31 -46.77
N GLU A 212 -65.96 -52.70 -46.10
CA GLU A 212 -67.39 -52.76 -46.46
C GLU A 212 -67.65 -52.14 -47.85
N LYS A 213 -67.00 -51.02 -48.17
CA LYS A 213 -67.02 -50.42 -49.52
C LYS A 213 -66.45 -51.38 -50.56
N ASP A 214 -65.27 -51.95 -50.33
CA ASP A 214 -64.62 -52.85 -51.28
C ASP A 214 -65.45 -54.13 -51.53
N ASP A 215 -66.16 -54.64 -50.51
CA ASP A 215 -67.09 -55.76 -50.64
C ASP A 215 -68.40 -55.38 -51.35
N LEU A 216 -68.88 -54.14 -51.21
CA LEU A 216 -70.00 -53.62 -51.99
C LEU A 216 -69.63 -53.41 -53.47
N GLU A 217 -68.41 -52.94 -53.77
CA GLU A 217 -67.90 -52.81 -55.14
C GLU A 217 -67.79 -54.18 -55.84
N LYS A 218 -67.21 -55.19 -55.17
CA LYS A 218 -67.20 -56.58 -55.68
C LYS A 218 -68.61 -57.10 -56.00
N ARG A 219 -69.57 -56.87 -55.12
CA ARG A 219 -70.98 -57.28 -55.33
C ARG A 219 -71.65 -56.53 -56.47
N LEU A 220 -71.29 -55.27 -56.72
CA LEU A 220 -71.77 -54.47 -57.84
C LEU A 220 -71.19 -54.96 -59.17
N ASP A 221 -69.89 -55.31 -59.20
CA ASP A 221 -69.26 -55.96 -60.35
C ASP A 221 -69.87 -57.33 -60.66
N GLU A 222 -70.12 -58.15 -59.63
CA GLU A 222 -70.82 -59.43 -59.77
C GLU A 222 -72.23 -59.26 -60.36
N GLN A 223 -73.02 -58.31 -59.83
CA GLN A 223 -74.36 -58.03 -60.34
C GLN A 223 -74.34 -57.48 -61.77
N THR A 224 -73.38 -56.60 -62.09
CA THR A 224 -73.16 -56.08 -63.44
C THR A 224 -72.78 -57.20 -64.41
N GLY A 225 -71.89 -58.11 -63.99
CA GLY A 225 -71.53 -59.31 -64.75
C GLY A 225 -72.70 -60.28 -64.96
N GLN A 226 -73.60 -60.42 -63.98
CA GLN A 226 -74.85 -61.19 -64.13
C GLN A 226 -75.85 -60.50 -65.07
N LEU A 227 -75.97 -59.17 -64.99
CA LEU A 227 -76.86 -58.37 -65.82
C LEU A 227 -76.42 -58.43 -67.30
N ASN A 228 -75.13 -58.27 -67.57
CA ASN A 228 -74.56 -58.42 -68.92
C ASN A 228 -74.80 -59.83 -69.50
N LYS A 229 -74.66 -60.89 -68.68
CA LYS A 229 -75.01 -62.26 -69.08
C LYS A 229 -76.50 -62.40 -69.42
N LYS A 230 -77.40 -61.81 -68.62
CA LYS A 230 -78.86 -61.83 -68.87
C LYS A 230 -79.21 -61.05 -70.14
N GLN A 231 -78.61 -59.88 -70.39
CA GLN A 231 -78.79 -59.12 -71.62
C GLN A 231 -78.33 -59.91 -72.86
N ALA A 232 -77.18 -60.58 -72.80
CA ALA A 232 -76.72 -61.43 -73.89
C ALA A 232 -77.66 -62.61 -74.18
N LEU A 233 -78.27 -63.20 -73.14
CA LEU A 233 -79.30 -64.23 -73.29
C LEU A 233 -80.60 -63.68 -73.88
N LEU A 234 -81.08 -62.51 -73.42
CA LEU A 234 -82.25 -61.84 -74.00
C LEU A 234 -82.03 -61.54 -75.49
N ALA A 235 -80.89 -60.95 -75.87
CA ALA A 235 -80.55 -60.68 -77.26
C ALA A 235 -80.43 -61.95 -78.14
N ASN A 236 -80.11 -63.11 -77.56
CA ASN A 236 -80.18 -64.40 -78.24
C ASN A 236 -81.63 -64.86 -78.45
N VAL A 237 -82.48 -64.72 -77.43
CA VAL A 237 -83.91 -65.09 -77.49
C VAL A 237 -84.67 -64.17 -78.46
N GLU A 238 -84.40 -62.87 -78.46
CA GLU A 238 -84.97 -61.89 -79.40
C GLU A 238 -84.61 -62.22 -80.85
N ARG A 239 -83.34 -62.54 -81.14
CA ARG A 239 -82.91 -63.02 -82.47
C ARG A 239 -83.63 -64.31 -82.87
N SER A 240 -83.72 -65.29 -81.96
CA SER A 240 -84.45 -66.53 -82.23
C SER A 240 -85.95 -66.30 -82.47
N GLY A 241 -86.56 -65.37 -81.73
CA GLY A 241 -87.95 -64.93 -81.92
C GLY A 241 -88.16 -64.27 -83.29
N ALA A 242 -87.26 -63.40 -83.73
CA ALA A 242 -87.30 -62.77 -85.05
C ALA A 242 -87.13 -63.80 -86.19
N GLU A 243 -86.23 -64.78 -86.03
CA GLU A 243 -86.09 -65.91 -86.95
C GLU A 243 -87.35 -66.78 -87.02
N LEU A 244 -87.98 -67.08 -85.88
CA LEU A 244 -89.21 -67.87 -85.83
C LEU A 244 -90.39 -67.09 -86.42
N HIS A 245 -90.47 -65.78 -86.17
CA HIS A 245 -91.51 -64.91 -86.75
C HIS A 245 -91.38 -64.81 -88.27
N THR A 246 -90.17 -64.61 -88.81
CA THR A 246 -89.94 -64.60 -90.26
C THR A 246 -90.22 -65.96 -90.91
N LYS A 247 -89.81 -67.08 -90.28
CA LYS A 247 -90.20 -68.43 -90.72
C LYS A 247 -91.72 -68.62 -90.71
N ASN A 248 -92.43 -68.14 -89.69
CA ASN A 248 -93.89 -68.22 -89.61
C ASN A 248 -94.58 -67.39 -90.70
N GLN A 249 -94.12 -66.16 -90.97
CA GLN A 249 -94.62 -65.34 -92.09
C GLN A 249 -94.43 -66.02 -93.46
N CYS A 250 -93.32 -66.75 -93.68
CA CYS A 250 -93.12 -67.51 -94.91
C CYS A 250 -94.14 -68.67 -95.01
N LEU A 251 -94.30 -69.46 -93.94
CA LEU A 251 -95.27 -70.55 -93.89
C LEU A 251 -96.73 -70.07 -94.03
N GLN A 252 -97.07 -68.88 -93.52
CA GLN A 252 -98.36 -68.22 -93.75
C GLN A 252 -98.57 -67.91 -95.23
N LYS A 253 -97.60 -67.26 -95.90
CA LYS A 253 -97.65 -66.96 -97.34
C LYS A 253 -97.71 -68.22 -98.21
N GLU A 254 -97.04 -69.30 -97.81
CA GLU A 254 -97.13 -70.60 -98.46
C GLU A 254 -98.53 -71.21 -98.28
N SER A 255 -99.12 -71.12 -97.08
CA SER A 255 -100.50 -71.56 -96.81
C SER A 255 -101.52 -70.76 -97.63
N GLU A 256 -101.40 -69.43 -97.68
CA GLU A 256 -102.24 -68.55 -98.51
C GLU A 256 -102.16 -68.91 -100.00
N GLN A 257 -100.95 -69.18 -100.51
CA GLN A 257 -100.74 -69.63 -101.90
C GLN A 257 -101.39 -71.01 -102.16
N LEU A 258 -101.29 -71.94 -101.21
CA LEU A 258 -101.94 -73.26 -101.31
C LEU A 258 -103.47 -73.15 -101.24
N GLN A 259 -104.02 -72.30 -100.37
CA GLN A 259 -105.45 -72.02 -100.29
C GLN A 259 -105.98 -71.37 -101.58
N ALA A 260 -105.28 -70.35 -102.12
CA ALA A 260 -105.63 -69.73 -103.39
C ALA A 260 -105.54 -70.70 -104.58
N ARG A 261 -104.61 -71.66 -104.55
CA ARG A 261 -104.53 -72.76 -105.53
C ARG A 261 -105.69 -73.74 -105.38
N LEU A 262 -106.08 -74.08 -104.15
CA LEU A 262 -107.24 -74.92 -103.86
C LEU A 262 -108.55 -74.28 -104.38
N LEU A 263 -108.77 -73.00 -104.08
CA LEU A 263 -109.94 -72.25 -104.54
C LEU A 263 -110.03 -72.18 -106.08
N ARG A 264 -108.89 -72.04 -106.78
CA ARG A 264 -108.86 -72.14 -108.25
C ARG A 264 -109.27 -73.53 -108.75
N LEU A 265 -108.72 -74.58 -108.16
CA LEU A 265 -109.05 -75.97 -108.54
C LEU A 265 -110.51 -76.33 -108.21
N GLN A 266 -111.09 -75.73 -107.15
CA GLN A 266 -112.52 -75.82 -106.83
C GLN A 266 -113.36 -75.10 -107.87
N ALA A 267 -113.05 -73.85 -108.22
CA ALA A 267 -113.77 -73.11 -109.28
C ALA A 267 -113.73 -73.86 -110.62
N GLU A 268 -112.58 -74.39 -111.04
CA GLU A 268 -112.49 -75.25 -112.23
C GLU A 268 -113.30 -76.56 -112.10
N ALA A 269 -113.54 -77.08 -110.90
CA ALA A 269 -114.38 -78.26 -110.68
C ALA A 269 -115.87 -77.90 -110.71
N ASP A 270 -116.26 -76.76 -110.15
CA ASP A 270 -117.62 -76.24 -110.12
C ASP A 270 -118.09 -75.85 -111.54
N GLU A 271 -117.23 -75.25 -112.36
CA GLU A 271 -117.50 -75.04 -113.79
C GLU A 271 -117.77 -76.35 -114.55
N ARG A 272 -116.99 -77.40 -114.27
CA ARG A 272 -117.18 -78.75 -114.84
C ARG A 272 -118.49 -79.39 -114.35
N GLN A 273 -118.89 -79.15 -113.10
CA GLN A 273 -120.18 -79.62 -112.57
C GLN A 273 -121.36 -78.85 -113.17
N ALA A 274 -121.29 -77.54 -113.32
CA ALA A 274 -122.33 -76.71 -113.94
C ALA A 274 -122.57 -77.13 -115.41
N ALA A 275 -121.50 -77.37 -116.17
CA ALA A 275 -121.57 -77.88 -117.54
C ALA A 275 -122.20 -79.29 -117.63
N ALA A 276 -122.09 -80.11 -116.58
CA ALA A 276 -122.79 -81.40 -116.49
C ALA A 276 -124.27 -81.22 -116.13
N ALA A 277 -124.60 -80.29 -115.22
CA ALA A 277 -125.97 -80.04 -114.77
C ALA A 277 -126.89 -79.49 -115.88
N GLU A 278 -126.40 -78.53 -116.68
CA GLU A 278 -127.11 -78.03 -117.88
C GLU A 278 -127.46 -79.18 -118.86
N ARG A 279 -126.54 -80.13 -119.01
CA ARG A 279 -126.70 -81.29 -119.90
C ARG A 279 -127.75 -82.29 -119.40
N ILE A 280 -127.96 -82.38 -118.08
CA ILE A 280 -129.04 -83.18 -117.47
C ILE A 280 -130.39 -82.48 -117.69
N ARG A 281 -130.47 -81.18 -117.41
CA ARG A 281 -131.69 -80.37 -117.56
C ARG A 281 -132.30 -80.44 -118.97
N LEU A 282 -131.45 -80.44 -120.00
CA LEU A 282 -131.87 -80.59 -121.41
C LEU A 282 -132.42 -81.99 -121.76
N LEU A 283 -132.16 -83.01 -120.94
CA LEU A 283 -132.77 -84.34 -121.07
C LEU A 283 -134.11 -84.40 -120.34
N GLU A 284 -134.21 -83.80 -119.15
CA GLU A 284 -135.45 -83.75 -118.36
C GLU A 284 -136.57 -82.99 -119.10
N GLN A 285 -136.25 -81.84 -119.70
CA GLN A 285 -137.19 -81.06 -120.53
C GLN A 285 -137.71 -81.82 -121.76
N ARG A 286 -137.03 -82.90 -122.16
CA ARG A 286 -137.38 -83.74 -123.32
C ARG A 286 -138.23 -84.96 -122.95
N VAL A 287 -138.39 -85.24 -121.66
CA VAL A 287 -139.30 -86.28 -121.13
C VAL A 287 -140.68 -85.68 -120.81
N GLN A 288 -140.75 -84.41 -120.42
CA GLN A 288 -142.01 -83.75 -120.00
C GLN A 288 -142.95 -83.34 -121.16
N SER A 289 -142.67 -83.74 -122.41
CA SER A 289 -143.42 -83.31 -123.60
C SER A 289 -144.21 -84.42 -124.32
N LEU A 290 -144.29 -85.62 -123.73
CA LEU A 290 -145.05 -86.76 -124.28
C LEU A 290 -145.66 -87.58 -123.13
N ASP A 291 -146.97 -87.37 -122.89
CA ASP A 291 -147.97 -88.38 -122.43
C ASP A 291 -149.24 -87.67 -121.94
N SER A 292 -150.24 -87.47 -122.82
CA SER A 292 -151.57 -86.92 -122.48
C SER A 292 -152.61 -87.13 -123.60
N ASP A 293 -153.24 -88.31 -123.64
CA ASP A 293 -154.56 -88.63 -124.23
C ASP A 293 -154.97 -89.99 -123.61
N GLY A 294 -156.23 -90.34 -123.30
CA GLY A 294 -157.47 -90.16 -124.06
C GLY A 294 -157.82 -91.48 -124.78
N GLY A 295 -158.99 -92.14 -124.65
CA GLY A 295 -160.19 -91.88 -123.86
C GLY A 295 -161.44 -92.52 -124.52
N GLY A 296 -162.10 -93.49 -123.88
CA GLY A 296 -163.28 -94.24 -124.38
C GLY A 296 -163.37 -95.62 -123.70
N GLN A 297 -164.49 -96.12 -123.15
CA GLN A 297 -165.83 -96.39 -123.74
C GLN A 297 -165.77 -97.51 -124.81
N ASP A 298 -166.63 -98.54 -124.79
CA ASP A 298 -168.03 -98.60 -124.33
C ASP A 298 -168.41 -99.95 -123.62
N GLU A 299 -169.69 -100.32 -123.63
CA GLU A 299 -170.31 -101.59 -123.18
C GLU A 299 -170.52 -101.81 -121.66
N ARG A 300 -171.43 -101.01 -121.11
CA ARG A 300 -172.36 -101.46 -120.04
C ARG A 300 -173.03 -102.79 -120.45
N LEU A 301 -173.54 -103.56 -119.46
CA LEU A 301 -174.33 -104.82 -119.58
C LEU A 301 -173.59 -106.16 -119.31
N ARG A 302 -172.36 -106.14 -118.78
CA ARG A 302 -171.91 -107.15 -117.78
C ARG A 302 -171.53 -106.51 -116.43
N SER A 303 -171.96 -105.27 -116.26
CA SER A 303 -171.59 -104.29 -115.25
C SER A 303 -172.44 -104.39 -113.97
N VAL A 304 -172.36 -105.52 -113.25
CA VAL A 304 -172.87 -105.66 -111.87
C VAL A 304 -172.05 -106.71 -111.09
N THR A 305 -171.81 -107.89 -111.65
CA THR A 305 -171.23 -109.03 -110.91
C THR A 305 -169.71 -108.95 -110.74
N ALA A 306 -168.99 -108.35 -111.69
CA ALA A 306 -167.55 -108.11 -111.58
C ALA A 306 -167.22 -106.85 -110.74
N GLU A 307 -168.17 -105.91 -110.59
CA GLU A 307 -167.94 -104.65 -109.87
C GLU A 307 -167.78 -104.86 -108.36
N ARG A 308 -168.43 -105.89 -107.80
CA ARG A 308 -168.25 -106.29 -106.39
C ARG A 308 -166.80 -106.69 -106.12
N ASP A 309 -166.29 -107.63 -106.89
CA ASP A 309 -164.96 -108.21 -106.68
C ASP A 309 -163.83 -107.20 -107.00
N HIS A 310 -164.11 -106.23 -107.89
CA HIS A 310 -163.22 -105.08 -108.13
C HIS A 310 -163.18 -104.08 -106.97
N LEU A 311 -164.30 -103.86 -106.26
CA LEU A 311 -164.34 -102.98 -105.08
C LEU A 311 -163.55 -103.56 -103.89
N ASP A 312 -163.61 -104.88 -103.66
CA ASP A 312 -162.79 -105.55 -102.65
C ASP A 312 -161.28 -105.44 -102.94
N GLY A 313 -160.89 -105.47 -104.24
CA GLY A 313 -159.53 -105.18 -104.68
C GLY A 313 -159.09 -103.75 -104.35
N ARG A 314 -159.90 -102.74 -104.72
CA ARG A 314 -159.61 -101.33 -104.43
C ARG A 314 -159.55 -101.00 -102.94
N LEU A 315 -160.29 -101.72 -102.09
CA LEU A 315 -160.20 -101.59 -100.64
C LEU A 315 -158.80 -102.04 -100.13
N SER A 316 -158.26 -103.11 -100.72
CA SER A 316 -156.94 -103.64 -100.38
C SER A 316 -155.80 -102.69 -100.81
N GLU A 317 -155.91 -102.09 -102.00
CA GLU A 317 -154.96 -101.07 -102.49
C GLU A 317 -154.94 -99.82 -101.58
N ALA A 318 -156.12 -99.34 -101.17
CA ALA A 318 -156.24 -98.21 -100.25
C ALA A 318 -155.62 -98.51 -98.87
N LEU A 319 -155.74 -99.75 -98.38
CA LEU A 319 -155.10 -100.18 -97.13
C LEU A 319 -153.57 -100.28 -97.26
N ALA A 320 -153.06 -100.71 -98.43
CA ALA A 320 -151.62 -100.71 -98.71
C ALA A 320 -151.04 -99.29 -98.71
N GLN A 321 -151.66 -98.36 -99.45
CA GLN A 321 -151.25 -96.95 -99.50
C GLN A 321 -151.32 -96.28 -98.11
N LEU A 322 -152.33 -96.61 -97.29
CA LEU A 322 -152.43 -96.14 -95.91
C LEU A 322 -151.30 -96.70 -95.02
N SER A 323 -150.78 -97.89 -95.30
CA SER A 323 -149.65 -98.47 -94.57
C SER A 323 -148.32 -97.81 -94.94
N GLU A 324 -148.11 -97.50 -96.21
CA GLU A 324 -146.92 -96.81 -96.72
C GLU A 324 -146.83 -95.38 -96.18
N ALA A 325 -147.93 -94.61 -96.24
CA ALA A 325 -148.01 -93.27 -95.64
C ALA A 325 -147.78 -93.28 -94.11
N LYS A 326 -148.15 -94.36 -93.40
CA LYS A 326 -147.84 -94.55 -91.97
C LYS A 326 -146.35 -94.85 -91.73
N CYS A 327 -145.70 -95.61 -92.60
CA CYS A 327 -144.26 -95.83 -92.54
C CYS A 327 -143.50 -94.52 -92.74
N GLU A 328 -143.82 -93.74 -93.79
CA GLU A 328 -143.20 -92.43 -94.01
C GLU A 328 -143.42 -91.47 -92.83
N ALA A 329 -144.64 -91.41 -92.29
CA ALA A 329 -144.96 -90.58 -91.13
C ALA A 329 -144.17 -91.01 -89.89
N GLY A 330 -143.99 -92.31 -89.67
CA GLY A 330 -143.15 -92.87 -88.62
C GLY A 330 -141.66 -92.55 -88.80
N GLU A 331 -141.15 -92.54 -90.04
CA GLU A 331 -139.76 -92.16 -90.34
C GLU A 331 -139.53 -90.65 -90.18
N ARG A 332 -140.47 -89.81 -90.62
CA ARG A 332 -140.46 -88.36 -90.35
C ARG A 332 -140.51 -88.07 -88.85
N ALA A 333 -141.34 -88.80 -88.09
CA ALA A 333 -141.40 -88.69 -86.63
C ALA A 333 -140.06 -89.07 -85.97
N ARG A 334 -139.49 -90.25 -86.29
CA ARG A 334 -138.16 -90.68 -85.80
C ARG A 334 -137.06 -89.69 -86.18
N GLY A 335 -137.13 -89.09 -87.37
CA GLY A 335 -136.21 -88.05 -87.83
C GLY A 335 -136.27 -86.79 -86.97
N LEU A 336 -137.47 -86.34 -86.63
CA LEU A 336 -137.68 -85.20 -85.72
C LEU A 336 -137.30 -85.55 -84.27
N GLU A 337 -137.63 -86.73 -83.76
CA GLU A 337 -137.20 -87.23 -82.45
C GLU A 337 -135.67 -87.27 -82.35
N ALA A 338 -134.97 -87.76 -83.39
CA ALA A 338 -133.51 -87.77 -83.45
C ALA A 338 -132.89 -86.37 -83.56
N GLN A 339 -133.59 -85.40 -84.17
CA GLN A 339 -133.16 -83.99 -84.16
C GLN A 339 -133.37 -83.36 -82.78
N VAL A 340 -134.52 -83.58 -82.13
CA VAL A 340 -134.79 -83.12 -80.77
C VAL A 340 -133.79 -83.71 -79.77
N ALA A 341 -133.43 -84.99 -79.91
CA ALA A 341 -132.39 -85.63 -79.09
C ALA A 341 -131.00 -84.99 -79.31
N LYS A 342 -130.62 -84.71 -80.57
CA LYS A 342 -129.34 -84.03 -80.88
C LYS A 342 -129.29 -82.58 -80.39
N LEU A 343 -130.40 -81.84 -80.47
CA LEU A 343 -130.51 -80.50 -79.92
C LEU A 343 -130.51 -80.53 -78.38
N GLY A 344 -131.16 -81.50 -77.76
CA GLY A 344 -131.12 -81.73 -76.32
C GLY A 344 -129.72 -82.06 -75.80
N ALA A 345 -128.95 -82.87 -76.55
CA ALA A 345 -127.55 -83.15 -76.25
C ALA A 345 -126.68 -81.89 -76.33
N ARG A 346 -126.75 -81.13 -77.44
CA ARG A 346 -126.01 -79.87 -77.59
C ARG A 346 -126.37 -78.84 -76.51
N LEU A 347 -127.65 -78.70 -76.19
CA LEU A 347 -128.10 -77.82 -75.10
C LEU A 347 -127.65 -78.30 -73.72
N ALA A 348 -127.29 -79.58 -73.54
CA ALA A 348 -126.67 -80.08 -72.32
C ALA A 348 -125.16 -79.81 -72.30
N GLU A 349 -124.48 -80.00 -73.44
CA GLU A 349 -123.06 -79.67 -73.66
C GLU A 349 -122.82 -78.17 -73.43
N GLU A 350 -123.53 -77.28 -74.13
CA GLU A 350 -123.47 -75.81 -73.98
C GLU A 350 -123.75 -75.37 -72.53
N ARG A 351 -124.70 -76.03 -71.84
CA ARG A 351 -124.98 -75.74 -70.42
C ARG A 351 -123.86 -76.21 -69.49
N GLN A 352 -123.20 -77.31 -69.79
CA GLN A 352 -122.05 -77.79 -69.01
C GLN A 352 -120.85 -76.87 -69.23
N GLU A 353 -120.53 -76.52 -70.49
CA GLU A 353 -119.45 -75.57 -70.83
C GLU A 353 -119.67 -74.20 -70.17
N LEU A 354 -120.90 -73.67 -70.19
CA LEU A 354 -121.25 -72.43 -69.49
C LEU A 354 -121.08 -72.57 -67.96
N GLN A 355 -121.47 -73.71 -67.37
CA GLN A 355 -121.35 -73.94 -65.93
C GLN A 355 -119.89 -74.17 -65.49
N GLU A 356 -119.05 -74.77 -66.34
CA GLU A 356 -117.61 -74.92 -66.11
C GLU A 356 -116.87 -73.58 -66.29
N SER A 357 -117.22 -72.81 -67.32
CA SER A 357 -116.73 -71.43 -67.51
C SER A 357 -117.07 -70.53 -66.31
N LEU A 358 -118.30 -70.62 -65.80
CA LEU A 358 -118.73 -69.88 -64.61
C LEU A 358 -117.95 -70.33 -63.35
N ARG A 359 -117.71 -71.64 -63.18
CA ARG A 359 -116.86 -72.15 -62.08
C ARG A 359 -115.41 -71.69 -62.20
N GLN A 360 -114.87 -71.59 -63.42
CA GLN A 360 -113.52 -71.06 -63.65
C GLN A 360 -113.46 -69.58 -63.30
N GLN A 361 -114.38 -68.75 -63.82
CA GLN A 361 -114.47 -67.33 -63.47
C GLN A 361 -114.65 -67.11 -61.96
N GLN A 362 -115.43 -67.96 -61.27
CA GLN A 362 -115.55 -67.92 -59.81
C GLN A 362 -114.22 -68.23 -59.10
N ARG A 363 -113.47 -69.23 -59.55
CA ARG A 363 -112.13 -69.57 -58.98
C ARG A 363 -111.11 -68.47 -59.23
N GLU A 364 -111.12 -67.88 -60.41
CA GLU A 364 -110.25 -66.75 -60.77
C GLU A 364 -110.61 -65.52 -59.94
N ALA A 365 -111.90 -65.23 -59.76
CA ALA A 365 -112.36 -64.15 -58.89
C ALA A 365 -111.99 -64.37 -57.40
N THR A 366 -112.11 -65.59 -56.87
CA THR A 366 -111.66 -65.89 -55.49
C THR A 366 -110.14 -65.79 -55.36
N GLY A 367 -109.37 -66.32 -56.31
CA GLY A 367 -107.91 -66.22 -56.29
C GLY A 367 -107.41 -64.78 -56.40
N LEU A 368 -108.08 -63.95 -57.20
CA LEU A 368 -107.81 -62.51 -57.28
C LEU A 368 -108.16 -61.80 -55.97
N ALA A 369 -109.32 -62.09 -55.36
CA ALA A 369 -109.72 -61.51 -54.07
C ALA A 369 -108.76 -61.91 -52.92
N GLU A 370 -108.36 -63.18 -52.86
CA GLU A 370 -107.32 -63.65 -51.93
C GLU A 370 -106.00 -62.92 -52.16
N SER A 371 -105.54 -62.80 -53.42
CA SER A 371 -104.31 -62.08 -53.76
C SER A 371 -104.36 -60.58 -53.42
N LEU A 372 -105.53 -59.95 -53.55
CA LEU A 372 -105.77 -58.55 -53.19
C LEU A 372 -105.69 -58.38 -51.67
N SER A 373 -106.40 -59.20 -50.88
CA SER A 373 -106.31 -59.15 -49.41
C SER A 373 -104.88 -59.43 -48.89
N ALA A 374 -104.14 -60.31 -49.57
CA ALA A 374 -102.74 -60.61 -49.29
C ALA A 374 -101.75 -59.51 -49.74
N ALA A 375 -102.20 -58.55 -50.54
CA ALA A 375 -101.47 -57.33 -50.89
C ALA A 375 -101.85 -56.17 -49.95
N GLU A 376 -103.13 -56.02 -49.61
CA GLU A 376 -103.65 -55.04 -48.65
C GLU A 376 -103.04 -55.24 -47.25
N THR A 377 -102.98 -56.47 -46.76
CA THR A 377 -102.31 -56.80 -45.49
C THR A 377 -100.83 -56.43 -45.49
N LYS A 378 -100.08 -56.77 -46.56
CA LYS A 378 -98.67 -56.36 -46.71
C LYS A 378 -98.50 -54.85 -46.83
N ALA A 379 -99.44 -54.15 -47.46
CA ALA A 379 -99.43 -52.69 -47.54
C ALA A 379 -99.68 -52.06 -46.16
N ALA A 380 -100.57 -52.63 -45.35
CA ALA A 380 -100.80 -52.19 -43.96
C ALA A 380 -99.59 -52.49 -43.05
N GLU A 381 -98.97 -53.66 -43.17
CA GLU A 381 -97.70 -53.99 -42.48
C GLU A 381 -96.57 -53.03 -42.87
N ALA A 382 -96.43 -52.73 -44.17
CA ALA A 382 -95.46 -51.77 -44.67
C ALA A 382 -95.73 -50.35 -44.15
N ALA A 383 -96.99 -49.89 -44.16
CA ALA A 383 -97.38 -48.57 -43.65
C ALA A 383 -97.12 -48.45 -42.13
N SER A 384 -97.46 -49.48 -41.35
CA SER A 384 -97.15 -49.54 -39.91
C SER A 384 -95.63 -49.49 -39.65
N ARG A 385 -94.84 -50.19 -40.47
CA ARG A 385 -93.38 -50.16 -40.39
C ARG A 385 -92.79 -48.79 -40.81
N VAL A 386 -93.40 -48.09 -41.76
CA VAL A 386 -93.00 -46.73 -42.13
C VAL A 386 -93.29 -45.77 -40.98
N ALA A 387 -94.50 -45.77 -40.42
CA ALA A 387 -94.86 -44.92 -39.27
C ALA A 387 -93.94 -45.12 -38.05
N GLY A 388 -93.61 -46.38 -37.72
CA GLY A 388 -92.65 -46.68 -36.64
C GLY A 388 -91.19 -46.29 -36.95
N LEU A 389 -90.82 -46.15 -38.22
CA LEU A 389 -89.52 -45.59 -38.62
C LEU A 389 -89.54 -44.05 -38.57
N GLU A 390 -90.64 -43.42 -38.99
CA GLU A 390 -90.87 -41.98 -38.91
C GLU A 390 -90.81 -41.49 -37.45
N GLU A 391 -91.52 -42.13 -36.52
CA GLU A 391 -91.43 -41.83 -35.08
C GLU A 391 -89.99 -41.97 -34.55
N SER A 392 -89.25 -42.99 -34.99
CA SER A 392 -87.85 -43.21 -34.61
C SER A 392 -86.87 -42.17 -35.19
N LEU A 393 -87.26 -41.50 -36.28
CA LEU A 393 -86.52 -40.39 -36.88
C LEU A 393 -86.82 -39.09 -36.13
N GLU A 394 -88.10 -38.77 -35.86
CA GLU A 394 -88.50 -37.61 -35.06
C GLU A 394 -87.83 -37.61 -33.67
N GLN A 395 -87.83 -38.77 -32.98
CA GLN A 395 -87.13 -38.94 -31.70
C GLN A 395 -85.63 -38.62 -31.82
N ARG A 396 -84.97 -39.07 -32.88
CA ARG A 396 -83.54 -38.80 -33.13
C ARG A 396 -83.26 -37.37 -33.56
N GLU A 397 -84.15 -36.73 -34.31
CA GLU A 397 -84.04 -35.31 -34.65
C GLU A 397 -84.15 -34.44 -33.40
N HIS A 398 -85.05 -34.75 -32.47
CA HIS A 398 -85.11 -34.09 -31.17
C HIS A 398 -83.88 -34.36 -30.29
N GLU A 399 -83.32 -35.58 -30.28
CA GLU A 399 -82.05 -35.86 -29.60
C GLU A 399 -80.88 -35.06 -30.21
N LEU A 400 -80.79 -34.98 -31.54
CA LEU A 400 -79.78 -34.20 -32.26
C LEU A 400 -79.93 -32.70 -32.01
N GLN A 401 -81.15 -32.16 -32.02
CA GLN A 401 -81.43 -30.76 -31.65
C GLN A 401 -80.97 -30.47 -30.20
N ARG A 402 -81.31 -31.36 -29.26
CA ARG A 402 -80.90 -31.25 -27.85
C ARG A 402 -79.38 -31.30 -27.68
N LEU A 403 -78.69 -32.20 -28.39
CA LEU A 403 -77.23 -32.30 -28.36
C LEU A 403 -76.55 -31.10 -29.04
N THR A 404 -77.11 -30.59 -30.13
CA THR A 404 -76.61 -29.40 -30.83
C THR A 404 -76.69 -28.18 -29.91
N GLY A 405 -77.85 -27.92 -29.29
CA GLY A 405 -77.99 -26.85 -28.30
C GLY A 405 -77.09 -27.01 -27.07
N GLN A 406 -76.77 -28.24 -26.65
CA GLN A 406 -75.77 -28.47 -25.59
C GLN A 406 -74.35 -28.13 -26.03
N LEU A 407 -73.97 -28.42 -27.28
CA LEU A 407 -72.69 -28.04 -27.87
C LEU A 407 -72.57 -26.52 -28.07
N GLU A 408 -73.63 -25.86 -28.55
CA GLU A 408 -73.67 -24.40 -28.74
C GLU A 408 -73.49 -23.65 -27.41
N ASN A 409 -74.18 -24.07 -26.34
CA ASN A 409 -74.00 -23.49 -25.01
C ASN A 409 -72.57 -23.73 -24.47
N ALA A 410 -72.06 -24.97 -24.57
CA ALA A 410 -70.71 -25.28 -24.13
C ALA A 410 -69.63 -24.53 -24.93
N GLN A 411 -69.86 -24.25 -26.22
CA GLN A 411 -69.02 -23.37 -27.03
C GLN A 411 -69.07 -21.93 -26.52
N ALA A 412 -70.27 -21.38 -26.27
CA ALA A 412 -70.43 -20.03 -25.75
C ALA A 412 -69.75 -19.84 -24.38
N ASP A 413 -69.86 -20.83 -23.47
CA ASP A 413 -69.18 -20.83 -22.17
C ASP A 413 -67.65 -20.84 -22.34
N LEU A 414 -67.11 -21.71 -23.20
CA LEU A 414 -65.67 -21.77 -23.50
C LEU A 414 -65.15 -20.52 -24.21
N GLU A 415 -65.96 -19.86 -25.05
CA GLU A 415 -65.59 -18.57 -25.65
C GLU A 415 -65.60 -17.45 -24.60
N ALA A 416 -66.54 -17.45 -23.65
CA ALA A 416 -66.58 -16.51 -22.53
C ALA A 416 -65.36 -16.68 -21.61
N GLU A 417 -64.98 -17.92 -21.25
CA GLU A 417 -63.75 -18.21 -20.51
C GLU A 417 -62.50 -17.79 -21.30
N ARG A 418 -62.44 -18.08 -22.61
CA ARG A 418 -61.33 -17.63 -23.47
C ARG A 418 -61.20 -16.10 -23.44
N HIS A 419 -62.30 -15.36 -23.44
CA HIS A 419 -62.29 -13.91 -23.39
C HIS A 419 -61.97 -13.35 -22.00
N SER A 420 -62.38 -13.99 -20.90
CA SER A 420 -61.97 -13.58 -19.55
C SER A 420 -60.46 -13.81 -19.33
N PHE A 421 -59.93 -15.00 -19.66
CA PHE A 421 -58.50 -15.27 -19.59
C PHE A 421 -57.69 -14.34 -20.51
N GLN A 422 -58.20 -13.99 -21.70
CA GLN A 422 -57.55 -13.02 -22.58
C GLN A 422 -57.52 -11.60 -21.97
N ALA A 423 -58.57 -11.19 -21.26
CA ALA A 423 -58.61 -9.91 -20.55
C ALA A 423 -57.67 -9.89 -19.33
N GLU A 424 -57.64 -10.96 -18.54
CA GLU A 424 -56.69 -11.12 -17.42
C GLU A 424 -55.24 -11.07 -17.88
N LEU A 425 -54.91 -11.79 -18.97
CA LEU A 425 -53.55 -11.83 -19.52
C LEU A 425 -53.14 -10.47 -20.09
N GLN A 426 -54.07 -9.71 -20.68
CA GLN A 426 -53.84 -8.31 -21.05
C GLN A 426 -53.64 -7.39 -19.82
N ALA A 427 -54.41 -7.58 -18.75
CA ALA A 427 -54.28 -6.78 -17.53
C ALA A 427 -52.92 -7.02 -16.84
N ALA A 428 -52.53 -8.28 -16.66
CA ALA A 428 -51.22 -8.66 -16.14
C ALA A 428 -50.07 -8.15 -17.04
N SER A 429 -50.26 -8.18 -18.37
CA SER A 429 -49.28 -7.63 -19.32
C SER A 429 -49.12 -6.11 -19.20
N ARG A 430 -50.17 -5.36 -18.84
CA ARG A 430 -50.10 -3.93 -18.56
C ARG A 430 -49.42 -3.65 -17.23
N GLN A 431 -49.80 -4.37 -16.17
CA GLN A 431 -49.15 -4.27 -14.85
C GLN A 431 -47.62 -4.49 -14.95
N LEU A 432 -47.18 -5.55 -15.64
CA LEU A 432 -45.76 -5.81 -15.89
C LEU A 432 -45.07 -4.74 -16.77
N GLN A 433 -45.79 -3.98 -17.60
CA GLN A 433 -45.24 -2.85 -18.34
C GLN A 433 -45.08 -1.61 -17.45
N ASP A 434 -46.09 -1.33 -16.62
CA ASP A 434 -46.09 -0.21 -15.67
C ASP A 434 -45.03 -0.40 -14.58
N GLU A 435 -44.90 -1.62 -14.01
CA GLU A 435 -43.82 -1.98 -13.08
C GLU A 435 -42.44 -1.81 -13.73
N ARG A 436 -42.23 -2.30 -14.96
CA ARG A 436 -40.95 -2.13 -15.69
C ARG A 436 -40.66 -0.66 -16.01
N LEU A 437 -41.68 0.18 -16.17
CA LEU A 437 -41.52 1.62 -16.35
C LEU A 437 -41.17 2.33 -15.03
N ALA A 438 -41.84 1.98 -13.92
CA ALA A 438 -41.53 2.47 -12.58
C ALA A 438 -40.11 2.06 -12.14
N HIS A 439 -39.70 0.81 -12.35
CA HIS A 439 -38.33 0.34 -12.10
C HIS A 439 -37.31 1.09 -12.95
N ARG A 440 -37.61 1.38 -14.24
CA ARG A 440 -36.72 2.19 -15.10
C ARG A 440 -36.59 3.62 -14.57
N GLN A 441 -37.68 4.24 -14.11
CA GLN A 441 -37.65 5.56 -13.50
C GLN A 441 -36.83 5.56 -12.19
N ALA A 442 -37.04 4.57 -11.31
CA ALA A 442 -36.27 4.40 -10.09
C ALA A 442 -34.77 4.24 -10.36
N LEU A 443 -34.38 3.41 -11.34
CA LEU A 443 -32.99 3.25 -11.77
C LEU A 443 -32.40 4.58 -12.30
N SER A 444 -33.14 5.34 -13.11
CA SER A 444 -32.67 6.65 -13.58
C SER A 444 -32.50 7.68 -12.45
N ALA A 445 -33.36 7.64 -11.43
CA ALA A 445 -33.26 8.50 -10.25
C ALA A 445 -32.09 8.09 -9.32
N VAL A 446 -31.75 6.80 -9.25
CA VAL A 446 -30.55 6.32 -8.57
C VAL A 446 -29.29 6.71 -9.34
N GLN A 447 -29.29 6.58 -10.68
CA GLN A 447 -28.17 7.01 -11.53
C GLN A 447 -27.89 8.50 -11.37
N ALA A 448 -28.91 9.37 -11.45
CA ALA A 448 -28.73 10.81 -11.27
C ALA A 448 -28.17 11.19 -9.87
N LYS A 449 -28.53 10.43 -8.83
CA LYS A 449 -27.94 10.58 -7.48
C LYS A 449 -26.49 10.11 -7.42
N LEU A 450 -26.15 9.02 -8.12
CA LEU A 450 -24.77 8.54 -8.24
C LEU A 450 -23.90 9.55 -9.00
N ASP A 451 -24.36 10.05 -10.14
CA ASP A 451 -23.65 11.05 -10.95
C ASP A 451 -23.42 12.35 -10.15
N SER A 452 -24.43 12.81 -9.41
CA SER A 452 -24.30 13.96 -8.50
C SER A 452 -23.30 13.69 -7.37
N SER A 453 -23.27 12.48 -6.82
CA SER A 453 -22.31 12.08 -5.79
C SER A 453 -20.88 11.99 -6.34
N VAL A 454 -20.72 11.51 -7.58
CA VAL A 454 -19.43 11.48 -8.29
C VAL A 454 -18.91 12.90 -8.54
N HIS A 455 -19.76 13.84 -8.96
CA HIS A 455 -19.35 15.25 -9.08
C HIS A 455 -18.95 15.86 -7.73
N GLN A 456 -19.69 15.62 -6.64
CA GLN A 456 -19.29 16.08 -5.30
C GLN A 456 -17.96 15.48 -4.83
N LEU A 457 -17.64 14.24 -5.22
CA LEU A 457 -16.34 13.62 -4.94
C LEU A 457 -15.22 14.21 -5.81
N GLN A 458 -15.50 14.58 -7.07
CA GLN A 458 -14.56 15.30 -7.94
C GLN A 458 -14.24 16.70 -7.39
N GLU A 459 -15.26 17.48 -6.99
CA GLU A 459 -15.08 18.79 -6.36
C GLU A 459 -14.23 18.72 -5.09
N ARG A 460 -14.44 17.67 -4.27
CA ARG A 460 -13.63 17.40 -3.07
C ARG A 460 -12.19 17.01 -3.42
N ALA A 461 -11.97 16.19 -4.45
CA ALA A 461 -10.64 15.83 -4.91
C ALA A 461 -9.87 17.06 -5.45
N ASP A 462 -10.53 17.92 -6.22
CA ASP A 462 -9.96 19.19 -6.69
C ASP A 462 -9.63 20.15 -5.54
N LEU A 463 -10.44 20.17 -4.48
CA LEU A 463 -10.16 20.95 -3.27
C LEU A 463 -8.98 20.39 -2.48
N ILE A 464 -8.90 19.07 -2.30
CA ILE A 464 -7.74 18.40 -1.68
C ILE A 464 -6.47 18.71 -2.47
N ALA A 465 -6.49 18.55 -3.79
CA ALA A 465 -5.34 18.86 -4.64
C ALA A 465 -4.94 20.36 -4.61
N LYS A 466 -5.86 21.30 -4.29
CA LYS A 466 -5.53 22.71 -4.06
C LYS A 466 -4.84 22.89 -2.70
N LEU A 467 -5.36 22.27 -1.65
CA LEU A 467 -4.78 22.29 -0.30
C LEU A 467 -3.40 21.61 -0.25
N GLU A 468 -3.20 20.51 -0.98
CA GLU A 468 -1.90 19.84 -1.12
C GLU A 468 -0.85 20.74 -1.76
N ARG A 469 -1.19 21.43 -2.85
CA ARG A 469 -0.28 22.42 -3.48
C ARG A 469 0.03 23.60 -2.56
N GLN A 470 -0.93 24.06 -1.77
CA GLN A 470 -0.71 25.09 -0.75
C GLN A 470 0.21 24.59 0.37
N GLY A 471 0.01 23.36 0.84
CA GLY A 471 0.89 22.72 1.83
C GLY A 471 2.31 22.51 1.32
N GLN A 472 2.48 22.14 0.05
CA GLN A 472 3.78 22.06 -0.63
C GLN A 472 4.47 23.42 -0.69
N ALA A 473 3.78 24.46 -1.18
CA ALA A 473 4.33 25.82 -1.25
C ALA A 473 4.73 26.38 0.14
N LEU A 474 3.92 26.16 1.17
CA LEU A 474 4.26 26.53 2.55
C LEU A 474 5.43 25.70 3.11
N THR A 475 5.59 24.44 2.69
CA THR A 475 6.74 23.62 3.07
C THR A 475 8.02 24.10 2.39
N GLU A 476 7.95 24.51 1.11
CA GLU A 476 9.05 25.14 0.39
C GLU A 476 9.44 26.49 1.02
N GLU A 477 8.48 27.32 1.42
CA GLU A 477 8.71 28.59 2.14
C GLU A 477 9.35 28.36 3.52
N VAL A 478 8.92 27.34 4.26
CA VAL A 478 9.59 26.95 5.52
C VAL A 478 11.01 26.42 5.27
N GLN A 479 11.27 25.73 4.16
CA GLN A 479 12.62 25.27 3.81
C GLN A 479 13.55 26.44 3.43
N THR A 480 13.08 27.41 2.65
CA THR A 480 13.89 28.60 2.31
C THR A 480 14.19 29.43 3.55
N LEU A 481 13.18 29.72 4.38
CA LEU A 481 13.35 30.44 5.64
C LEU A 481 14.31 29.74 6.61
N ASN A 482 14.27 28.41 6.72
CA ASN A 482 15.27 27.67 7.51
C ASN A 482 16.69 27.81 6.92
N SER A 483 16.83 27.75 5.59
CA SER A 483 18.13 27.93 4.93
C SER A 483 18.71 29.34 5.14
N ASP A 484 17.85 30.36 5.20
CA ASP A 484 18.26 31.75 5.50
C ASP A 484 18.54 31.96 6.99
N ILE A 485 17.82 31.29 7.89
CA ILE A 485 18.15 31.25 9.33
C ILE A 485 19.54 30.62 9.54
N ASP A 486 19.87 29.53 8.84
CA ASP A 486 21.18 28.88 8.97
C ASP A 486 22.31 29.67 8.30
N ARG A 487 22.05 30.38 7.19
CA ARG A 487 22.95 31.42 6.65
C ARG A 487 23.23 32.51 7.69
N LEU A 488 22.18 33.11 8.26
CA LEU A 488 22.30 34.18 9.26
C LEU A 488 23.00 33.70 10.55
N ARG A 489 22.82 32.44 10.95
CA ARG A 489 23.58 31.80 12.05
C ARG A 489 25.07 31.68 11.70
N SER A 490 25.39 31.24 10.48
CA SER A 490 26.78 31.16 10.00
C SER A 490 27.44 32.55 9.90
N ASP A 491 26.76 33.53 9.30
CA ASP A 491 27.25 34.91 9.20
C ASP A 491 27.46 35.53 10.59
N ARG A 492 26.54 35.29 11.53
CA ARG A 492 26.71 35.70 12.92
C ARG A 492 27.90 35.03 13.60
N PHE A 493 28.06 33.71 13.43
CA PHE A 493 29.23 32.99 13.97
C PHE A 493 30.55 33.54 13.41
N ASN A 494 30.60 33.85 12.11
CA ASN A 494 31.76 34.49 11.47
C ASN A 494 31.98 35.94 11.96
N GLN A 495 30.93 36.68 12.30
CA GLN A 495 31.05 38.00 12.93
C GLN A 495 31.55 37.90 14.38
N ASP A 496 30.99 36.99 15.18
CA ASP A 496 31.41 36.74 16.56
C ASP A 496 32.89 36.29 16.60
N LEU A 497 33.32 35.42 15.66
CA LEU A 497 34.73 35.04 15.48
C LEU A 497 35.62 36.26 15.20
N ARG A 498 35.26 37.10 14.20
CA ARG A 498 35.99 38.34 13.89
C ARG A 498 36.05 39.31 15.07
N VAL A 499 35.00 39.37 15.90
CA VAL A 499 35.00 40.17 17.14
C VAL A 499 36.02 39.62 18.14
N THR A 500 36.15 38.29 18.29
CA THR A 500 37.20 37.69 19.14
C THR A 500 38.61 37.89 18.58
N GLU A 501 38.80 37.82 17.26
CA GLU A 501 40.07 38.12 16.60
C GLU A 501 40.47 39.59 16.84
N LEU A 502 39.56 40.54 16.59
CA LEU A 502 39.78 41.97 16.83
C LEU A 502 40.01 42.29 18.31
N ALA A 503 39.36 41.58 19.24
CA ALA A 503 39.64 41.68 20.67
C ALA A 503 41.07 41.21 21.01
N SER A 504 41.50 40.07 20.46
CA SER A 504 42.87 39.56 20.68
C SER A 504 43.94 40.49 20.11
N LEU A 505 43.70 41.09 18.94
CA LEU A 505 44.59 42.09 18.32
C LEU A 505 44.61 43.41 19.09
N LYS A 506 43.49 43.80 19.71
CA LYS A 506 43.42 44.96 20.60
C LYS A 506 44.20 44.71 21.89
N ASP A 507 44.12 43.51 22.47
CA ASP A 507 44.82 43.17 23.71
C ASP A 507 46.33 42.97 23.50
N SER A 508 46.75 42.42 22.35
CA SER A 508 48.16 42.32 21.97
C SER A 508 48.77 43.70 21.68
N SER A 509 48.13 44.55 20.87
CA SER A 509 48.60 45.92 20.64
C SER A 509 48.58 46.77 21.93
N ALA A 510 47.63 46.55 22.83
CA ALA A 510 47.65 47.14 24.17
C ALA A 510 48.80 46.60 25.04
N ALA A 511 49.26 45.36 24.86
CA ALA A 511 50.45 44.82 25.51
C ALA A 511 51.74 45.44 24.92
N GLU A 512 51.85 45.53 23.60
CA GLU A 512 52.95 46.19 22.89
C GLU A 512 53.10 47.66 23.29
N LEU A 513 51.99 48.40 23.40
CA LEU A 513 52.00 49.78 23.89
C LEU A 513 52.50 49.89 25.34
N ARG A 514 52.12 48.95 26.22
CA ARG A 514 52.63 48.87 27.61
C ARG A 514 54.13 48.53 27.65
N ASP A 515 54.60 47.69 26.73
CA ASP A 515 56.01 47.33 26.57
C ASP A 515 56.85 48.50 26.03
N LEU A 516 56.36 49.21 25.02
CA LEU A 516 56.97 50.42 24.46
C LEU A 516 57.02 51.55 25.49
N GLN A 517 55.96 51.74 26.29
CA GLN A 517 55.98 52.68 27.42
C GLN A 517 57.04 52.31 28.47
N ARG A 518 57.18 51.02 28.82
CA ARG A 518 58.25 50.55 29.72
C ARG A 518 59.64 50.80 29.15
N LYS A 519 59.87 50.48 27.86
CA LYS A 519 61.15 50.75 27.15
C LYS A 519 61.47 52.25 27.11
N LEU A 520 60.48 53.10 26.82
CA LEU A 520 60.64 54.56 26.82
C LEU A 520 60.96 55.11 28.22
N GLN A 521 60.38 54.55 29.29
CA GLN A 521 60.74 54.92 30.66
C GLN A 521 62.14 54.47 31.06
N ALA A 522 62.61 53.31 30.59
CA ALA A 522 64.00 52.86 30.79
C ALA A 522 64.99 53.80 30.07
N ALA A 523 64.80 54.04 28.78
CA ALA A 523 65.64 54.94 27.99
C ALA A 523 65.68 56.38 28.55
N LYS A 524 64.57 56.88 29.12
CA LYS A 524 64.55 58.18 29.82
C LYS A 524 65.37 58.19 31.13
N ARG A 525 65.44 57.08 31.86
CA ARG A 525 66.30 56.95 33.05
C ARG A 525 67.77 56.83 32.66
N GLU A 526 68.08 56.07 31.62
CA GLU A 526 69.43 55.93 31.06
C GLU A 526 69.96 57.27 30.53
N ALA A 527 69.15 58.00 29.76
CA ALA A 527 69.49 59.35 29.31
C ALA A 527 69.68 60.32 30.49
N GLY A 528 68.86 60.25 31.53
CA GLY A 528 69.02 61.06 32.74
C GLY A 528 70.28 60.71 33.55
N ALA A 529 70.70 59.45 33.55
CA ALA A 529 71.96 59.02 34.16
C ALA A 529 73.17 59.52 33.36
N ALA A 530 73.15 59.37 32.03
CA ALA A 530 74.20 59.87 31.13
C ALA A 530 74.32 61.41 31.18
N GLN A 531 73.20 62.12 31.31
CA GLN A 531 73.17 63.57 31.53
C GLN A 531 73.90 63.96 32.83
N ALA A 532 73.59 63.29 33.95
CA ALA A 532 74.25 63.55 35.23
C ALA A 532 75.74 63.12 35.26
N GLU A 533 76.11 62.11 34.48
CA GLU A 533 77.51 61.71 34.29
C GLU A 533 78.29 62.73 33.44
N ALA A 534 77.69 63.25 32.37
CA ALA A 534 78.26 64.33 31.57
C ALA A 534 78.45 65.62 32.39
N GLU A 535 77.48 65.99 33.23
CA GLU A 535 77.57 67.14 34.13
C GLU A 535 78.71 66.98 35.15
N LYS A 536 78.90 65.77 35.71
CA LYS A 536 80.07 65.46 36.55
C LYS A 536 81.39 65.61 35.79
N LEU A 537 81.54 64.95 34.65
CA LEU A 537 82.76 65.01 33.82
C LEU A 537 83.08 66.45 33.38
N GLN A 538 82.06 67.27 33.11
CA GLN A 538 82.23 68.69 32.79
C GLN A 538 82.72 69.50 34.00
N SER A 539 82.24 69.19 35.21
CA SER A 539 82.77 69.81 36.45
C SER A 539 84.20 69.38 36.78
N GLU A 540 84.54 68.11 36.56
CA GLU A 540 85.89 67.57 36.74
C GLU A 540 86.86 68.21 35.74
N LYS A 541 86.48 68.30 34.46
CA LYS A 541 87.23 69.00 33.41
C LYS A 541 87.58 70.44 33.80
N LEU A 542 86.60 71.22 34.27
CA LEU A 542 86.81 72.60 34.71
C LEU A 542 87.80 72.70 35.88
N SER A 543 87.75 71.75 36.83
CA SER A 543 88.72 71.69 37.94
C SER A 543 90.15 71.37 37.47
N LEU A 544 90.29 70.51 36.45
CA LEU A 544 91.57 70.16 35.85
C LEU A 544 92.16 71.31 35.03
N GLU A 545 91.33 72.02 34.25
CA GLU A 545 91.76 73.21 33.49
C GLU A 545 92.25 74.34 34.41
N GLN A 546 91.57 74.57 35.55
CA GLN A 546 92.04 75.50 36.58
C GLN A 546 93.39 75.08 37.17
N ARG A 547 93.54 73.80 37.55
CA ARG A 547 94.81 73.26 38.09
C ARG A 547 95.97 73.33 37.09
N LEU A 548 95.70 73.09 35.80
CA LEU A 548 96.71 73.20 34.74
C LEU A 548 97.20 74.64 34.60
N SER A 549 96.28 75.62 34.58
CA SER A 549 96.63 77.04 34.47
C SER A 549 97.46 77.56 35.64
N ALA A 550 97.19 77.06 36.86
CA ALA A 550 98.00 77.37 38.04
C ALA A 550 99.43 76.82 37.90
N ALA A 551 99.57 75.53 37.57
CA ALA A 551 100.87 74.88 37.40
C ALA A 551 101.71 75.51 36.27
N GLU A 552 101.09 75.93 35.17
CA GLU A 552 101.77 76.70 34.12
C GLU A 552 102.30 78.05 34.61
N SER A 553 101.57 78.74 35.50
CA SER A 553 102.01 80.02 36.05
C SER A 553 103.19 79.86 37.02
N GLU A 554 103.15 78.82 37.87
CA GLU A 554 104.24 78.47 38.79
C GLU A 554 105.51 78.05 38.03
N ALA A 555 105.38 77.23 36.98
CA ALA A 555 106.51 76.81 36.14
C ALA A 555 107.17 78.00 35.40
N ARG A 556 106.39 78.99 34.96
CA ARG A 556 106.93 80.22 34.35
C ARG A 556 107.64 81.12 35.37
N ALA A 557 107.16 81.18 36.62
CA ALA A 557 107.85 81.89 37.70
C ALA A 557 109.18 81.21 38.08
N ALA A 558 109.16 79.88 38.25
CA ALA A 558 110.34 79.09 38.59
C ALA A 558 111.43 79.16 37.51
N THR A 559 111.06 79.07 36.22
CA THR A 559 112.04 79.17 35.13
C THR A 559 112.69 80.55 35.01
N ALA A 560 111.97 81.63 35.32
CA ALA A 560 112.54 82.98 35.40
C ALA A 560 113.51 83.12 36.60
N ALA A 561 113.14 82.58 37.77
CA ALA A 561 114.02 82.57 38.95
C ALA A 561 115.32 81.80 38.68
N HIS A 562 115.23 80.57 38.16
CA HIS A 562 116.39 79.74 37.86
C HIS A 562 117.29 80.31 36.75
N GLN A 563 116.77 81.16 35.85
CA GLN A 563 117.62 81.90 34.90
C GLN A 563 118.45 82.97 35.62
N SER A 564 117.86 83.72 36.56
CA SER A 564 118.59 84.68 37.40
C SER A 564 119.63 84.00 38.30
N GLU A 565 119.29 82.85 38.89
CA GLU A 565 120.23 82.04 39.68
C GLU A 565 121.37 81.49 38.82
N ALA A 566 121.09 80.99 37.61
CA ALA A 566 122.10 80.45 36.71
C ALA A 566 123.09 81.51 36.19
N GLU A 567 122.70 82.79 36.11
CA GLU A 567 123.64 83.88 35.77
C GLU A 567 124.50 84.27 36.98
N SER A 568 123.94 84.31 38.19
CA SER A 568 124.71 84.50 39.44
C SER A 568 125.73 83.37 39.64
N LEU A 569 125.29 82.11 39.51
CA LEU A 569 126.13 80.93 39.70
C LEU A 569 127.22 80.81 38.62
N ARG A 570 127.04 81.37 37.42
CA ARG A 570 128.11 81.47 36.41
C ARG A 570 129.20 82.46 36.81
N ALA A 571 128.84 83.57 37.45
CA ALA A 571 129.82 84.53 37.99
C ALA A 571 130.59 83.92 39.18
N GLU A 572 129.92 83.16 40.05
CA GLU A 572 130.58 82.42 41.14
C GLU A 572 131.44 81.26 40.63
N LEU A 573 131.00 80.51 39.62
CA LEU A 573 131.80 79.45 39.00
C LEU A 573 133.10 79.99 38.40
N ALA A 574 133.07 81.10 37.65
CA ALA A 574 134.29 81.70 37.11
C ALA A 574 135.27 82.16 38.21
N SER A 575 134.75 82.59 39.38
CA SER A 575 135.55 82.91 40.56
C SER A 575 136.15 81.66 41.21
N LEU A 576 135.37 80.58 41.31
CA LEU A 576 135.79 79.29 41.89
C LEU A 576 136.74 78.51 40.96
N GLU A 577 136.62 78.62 39.64
CA GLU A 577 137.54 78.02 38.67
C GLU A 577 138.93 78.65 38.77
N SER A 578 139.01 79.99 38.91
CA SER A 578 140.28 80.67 39.19
C SER A 578 140.91 80.22 40.53
N GLN A 579 140.10 79.96 41.55
CA GLN A 579 140.58 79.37 42.81
C GLN A 579 140.99 77.89 42.63
N ALA A 580 140.29 77.12 41.81
CA ALA A 580 140.60 75.73 41.51
C ALA A 580 141.93 75.57 40.73
N GLU A 581 142.26 76.49 39.83
CA GLU A 581 143.60 76.53 39.21
C GLU A 581 144.70 76.78 40.25
N THR A 582 144.46 77.65 41.25
CA THR A 582 145.43 77.82 42.35
C THR A 582 145.50 76.61 43.30
N ALA A 583 144.44 75.79 43.40
CA ALA A 583 144.49 74.51 44.09
C ALA A 583 145.21 73.43 43.26
N ALA A 584 145.10 73.46 41.92
CA ALA A 584 145.78 72.54 41.02
C ALA A 584 147.31 72.65 41.11
N LEU A 585 147.85 73.86 41.30
CA LEU A 585 149.27 74.08 41.63
C LEU A 585 149.72 73.18 42.81
N THR A 586 148.94 73.16 43.89
CA THR A 586 149.31 72.41 45.12
C THR A 586 149.22 70.90 44.98
N ASN A 587 148.29 70.38 44.15
CA ASN A 587 148.17 68.94 43.92
C ASN A 587 149.29 68.40 43.01
N SER A 588 149.80 69.20 42.07
CA SER A 588 150.93 68.80 41.24
C SER A 588 152.21 68.63 42.07
N GLU A 589 152.50 69.59 42.96
CA GLU A 589 153.66 69.55 43.85
C GLU A 589 153.60 68.38 44.87
N LEU A 590 152.40 68.05 45.35
CA LEU A 590 152.18 66.87 46.21
C LEU A 590 152.31 65.55 45.44
N ALA A 591 151.85 65.48 44.19
CA ALA A 591 151.94 64.27 43.37
C ALA A 591 153.40 63.92 43.03
N GLU A 592 154.20 64.89 42.55
CA GLU A 592 155.61 64.64 42.23
C GLU A 592 156.39 64.18 43.47
N ARG A 593 156.17 64.84 44.63
CA ARG A 593 156.79 64.47 45.91
C ARG A 593 156.45 63.05 46.37
N VAL A 594 155.27 62.53 46.05
CA VAL A 594 154.91 61.12 46.29
C VAL A 594 155.64 60.19 45.31
N THR A 595 155.73 60.54 44.02
CA THR A 595 156.42 59.70 43.03
C THR A 595 157.94 59.60 43.22
N GLU A 596 158.59 60.63 43.78
CA GLU A 596 159.98 60.55 44.24
C GLU A 596 160.14 59.45 45.32
N LEU A 597 159.30 59.51 46.36
CA LEU A 597 159.31 58.57 47.49
C LEU A 597 158.92 57.12 47.11
N GLU A 598 158.13 56.93 46.04
CA GLU A 598 157.80 55.58 45.54
C GLU A 598 158.99 54.93 44.81
N ARG A 599 159.74 55.69 43.99
CA ARG A 599 160.87 55.13 43.24
C ARG A 599 162.17 55.01 44.02
N GLU A 600 162.36 55.75 45.12
CA GLU A 600 163.42 55.45 46.09
C GLU A 600 163.26 54.09 46.78
N ARG A 601 162.09 53.43 46.69
CA ARG A 601 161.83 52.15 47.36
C ARG A 601 161.92 50.90 46.46
N GLU A 602 161.60 51.01 45.16
CA GLU A 602 161.63 49.84 44.25
C GLU A 602 162.99 49.64 43.56
N THR A 603 163.90 50.62 43.64
CA THR A 603 165.34 50.47 43.36
C THR A 603 166.03 49.35 44.16
N VAL A 604 165.38 48.83 45.21
CA VAL A 604 165.84 47.70 46.03
C VAL A 604 165.38 46.34 45.49
N VAL A 605 164.40 46.28 44.57
CA VAL A 605 163.89 45.04 43.93
C VAL A 605 164.50 44.79 42.54
N VAL A 606 165.37 45.71 42.07
CA VAL A 606 166.05 45.76 40.75
C VAL A 606 167.06 44.61 40.50
N SER A 607 166.96 43.47 41.20
CA SER A 607 167.98 42.41 41.24
C SER A 607 167.56 40.98 40.86
N LEU A 608 166.28 40.69 40.54
CA LEU A 608 165.82 39.29 40.42
C LEU A 608 165.01 38.85 39.17
N GLU A 609 164.37 39.74 38.39
CA GLU A 609 163.48 39.30 37.28
C GLU A 609 163.95 39.69 35.86
N THR A 610 165.13 40.29 35.72
CA THR A 610 165.60 40.89 34.47
C THR A 610 166.06 39.92 33.37
N GLU A 611 166.14 38.61 33.65
CA GLU A 611 166.69 37.60 32.72
C GLU A 611 165.65 36.65 32.09
N SER A 612 164.54 36.32 32.76
CA SER A 612 163.66 35.21 32.35
C SER A 612 162.63 35.57 31.27
N VAL A 613 161.92 36.70 31.42
CA VAL A 613 160.74 37.02 30.58
C VAL A 613 161.13 37.57 29.20
N ARG A 614 162.27 38.26 29.07
CA ARG A 614 162.68 38.89 27.78
C ARG A 614 162.98 37.85 26.68
N ALA A 615 163.41 36.64 27.06
CA ALA A 615 163.56 35.53 26.12
C ALA A 615 162.19 34.95 25.68
N LEU A 616 161.20 34.97 26.59
CA LEU A 616 159.88 34.43 26.35
C LEU A 616 159.00 35.39 25.53
N ARG A 617 159.21 35.29 24.20
CA ARG A 617 158.18 35.31 23.14
C ARG A 617 158.19 36.43 22.11
N GLN A 618 159.39 36.90 21.75
CA GLN A 618 159.72 37.08 20.32
C GLN A 618 159.36 35.81 19.50
N GLU A 619 159.48 34.64 20.14
CA GLU A 619 159.01 33.32 19.67
C GLU A 619 157.52 33.25 19.25
N VAL A 620 156.55 33.87 19.97
CA VAL A 620 155.11 33.70 19.62
C VAL A 620 154.68 34.55 18.44
N GLN A 621 155.33 35.69 18.17
CA GLN A 621 155.10 36.40 16.90
C GLN A 621 155.51 35.53 15.69
N SER A 622 156.43 34.57 15.84
CA SER A 622 156.72 33.58 14.80
C SER A 622 155.72 32.40 14.73
N LEU A 623 154.92 32.18 15.78
CA LEU A 623 154.00 31.03 15.89
C LEU A 623 152.60 31.31 15.34
N GLY A 624 152.21 32.59 15.20
CA GLY A 624 151.03 32.97 14.43
C GLY A 624 151.16 32.54 12.97
N ASP A 625 152.26 32.96 12.33
CA ASP A 625 152.52 32.69 10.91
C ASP A 625 152.72 31.19 10.61
N GLN A 626 153.22 30.40 11.57
CA GLN A 626 153.36 28.94 11.44
C GLN A 626 152.02 28.18 11.54
N LEU A 627 150.99 28.71 12.21
CA LEU A 627 149.71 28.03 12.35
C LEU A 627 148.88 28.08 11.05
N ALA A 628 149.13 29.06 10.17
CA ALA A 628 148.62 29.05 8.80
C ALA A 628 149.08 27.80 8.00
N GLU A 629 150.24 27.23 8.33
CA GLU A 629 150.79 26.04 7.68
C GLU A 629 150.12 24.72 8.15
N ARG A 630 149.49 24.71 9.33
CA ARG A 630 148.83 23.53 9.91
C ARG A 630 147.48 23.18 9.27
N ASN A 631 147.06 23.93 8.25
CA ASN A 631 145.88 23.65 7.41
C ASN A 631 145.98 22.32 6.61
N LYS A 632 147.13 21.61 6.67
CA LYS A 632 147.34 20.31 5.98
C LYS A 632 147.22 19.06 6.85
N THR A 633 147.47 19.12 8.16
CA THR A 633 147.68 17.89 8.96
C THR A 633 146.39 17.26 9.50
N VAL A 634 145.38 18.05 9.87
CA VAL A 634 144.16 17.53 10.54
C VAL A 634 143.33 16.63 9.63
N ARG A 635 143.39 16.82 8.29
CA ARG A 635 142.75 15.90 7.33
C ARG A 635 143.30 14.47 7.40
N VAL A 636 144.54 14.27 7.86
CA VAL A 636 145.13 12.94 8.05
C VAL A 636 144.63 12.24 9.33
N LEU A 637 143.98 12.97 10.25
CA LEU A 637 143.40 12.39 11.47
C LEU A 637 142.05 11.67 11.25
N GLN A 638 141.56 11.57 10.00
CA GLN A 638 140.63 10.49 9.60
C GLN A 638 141.20 9.10 9.95
N GLN A 639 142.53 8.96 9.86
CA GLN A 639 143.35 7.77 10.10
C GLN A 639 142.93 6.81 11.24
N ARG A 640 142.63 7.33 12.44
CA ARG A 640 143.00 6.59 13.68
C ARG A 640 141.92 6.31 14.72
N LEU A 641 140.82 7.07 14.76
CA LEU A 641 139.73 6.81 15.72
C LEU A 641 138.64 5.87 15.19
N LEU A 642 138.58 5.66 13.85
CA LEU A 642 137.78 4.62 13.22
C LEU A 642 138.11 3.21 13.75
N ASP A 643 139.36 3.01 14.21
CA ASP A 643 139.91 1.75 14.69
C ASP A 643 139.65 1.44 16.17
N MET A 644 139.30 2.43 17.01
CA MET A 644 139.00 2.20 18.45
C MET A 644 137.51 2.02 18.78
N LYS A 645 136.70 1.93 17.73
CA LYS A 645 135.44 1.16 17.63
C LYS A 645 135.60 -0.35 17.94
N LYS A 646 136.76 -0.79 18.45
CA LYS A 646 137.24 -2.19 18.47
C LYS A 646 136.79 -3.03 19.66
N THR A 647 136.65 -2.41 20.82
CA THR A 647 136.49 -3.08 22.11
C THR A 647 135.24 -2.53 22.77
N LEU A 648 134.07 -3.16 22.63
CA LEU A 648 133.77 -4.49 23.19
C LEU A 648 134.15 -4.62 24.68
N GLN A 649 134.05 -3.51 25.41
CA GLN A 649 133.46 -3.53 26.73
C GLN A 649 132.02 -3.00 26.59
N ARG A 650 130.96 -3.76 26.90
CA ARG A 650 130.70 -4.68 28.05
C ARG A 650 130.72 -3.91 29.37
N GLU A 651 129.64 -3.82 30.13
CA GLU A 651 128.22 -4.16 29.89
C GLU A 651 127.38 -2.85 29.90
N LEU A 652 126.44 -2.59 29.00
CA LEU A 652 125.23 -3.34 28.62
C LEU A 652 124.10 -3.23 29.67
N ARG A 653 123.06 -2.46 29.32
CA ARG A 653 121.81 -2.17 30.08
C ARG A 653 122.00 -1.21 31.28
N LEU A 654 120.85 -0.86 31.87
CA LEU A 654 120.73 -0.11 33.13
C LEU A 654 121.23 1.35 33.12
N GLN A 655 121.05 2.05 32.00
CA GLN A 655 120.82 3.51 32.00
C GLN A 655 119.35 3.69 32.44
N GLN A 656 118.98 4.12 33.67
CA GLN A 656 119.55 5.09 34.60
C GLN A 656 119.61 6.54 34.09
N GLN A 657 119.49 7.43 35.07
CA GLN A 657 119.94 8.84 35.11
C GLN A 657 121.39 8.99 34.56
N PRO A 658 121.94 10.22 34.41
CA PRO A 658 121.42 11.56 34.72
C PRO A 658 121.62 12.54 33.54
N CYS A 659 121.79 13.84 33.81
CA CYS A 659 122.75 14.65 33.04
C CYS A 659 124.10 13.92 32.94
N PRO A 660 124.75 13.94 31.78
CA PRO A 660 125.69 15.03 31.54
C PRO A 660 125.36 15.78 30.23
N ARG A 661 125.52 17.11 30.14
CA ARG A 661 126.80 17.86 30.19
C ARG A 661 127.74 17.42 29.06
N LEU A 662 128.00 18.28 28.06
CA LEU A 662 129.04 19.34 28.07
C LEU A 662 130.46 18.73 28.12
N PRO A 663 131.41 19.18 27.26
CA PRO A 663 131.88 20.57 27.34
C PRO A 663 132.25 21.27 26.00
N ASN A 664 132.15 22.60 25.88
CA ASN A 664 131.48 23.59 26.75
C ASN A 664 130.97 24.76 25.87
N GLU A 665 129.68 24.70 25.54
CA GLU A 665 128.76 25.73 25.02
C GLU A 665 129.20 26.70 23.89
N PRO A 666 128.85 26.34 22.64
CA PRO A 666 128.78 27.24 21.49
C PRO A 666 127.42 27.18 20.71
N ALA A 667 127.35 27.95 19.61
CA ALA A 667 126.60 27.71 18.37
C ALA A 667 125.09 28.10 18.20
N ALA A 668 124.89 29.17 17.41
CA ALA A 668 124.28 29.17 16.07
C ALA A 668 122.74 29.05 15.79
N SER A 669 122.34 29.84 14.77
CA SER A 669 121.19 29.68 13.84
C SER A 669 119.75 29.94 14.36
N ASP A 670 118.82 30.59 13.64
CA ASP A 670 118.34 30.43 12.24
C ASP A 670 117.72 29.03 11.92
N PRO A 671 116.72 28.90 11.01
CA PRO A 671 115.36 29.47 11.09
C PRO A 671 114.27 28.48 10.56
N ALA A 672 113.09 29.02 10.20
CA ALA A 672 112.26 28.63 9.03
C ALA A 672 111.34 27.37 9.02
N ALA A 673 110.45 27.40 8.01
CA ALA A 673 109.72 26.32 7.33
C ALA A 673 108.46 25.68 7.99
N ALA A 674 107.44 25.25 7.24
CA ALA A 674 107.01 25.56 5.84
C ALA A 674 105.66 24.87 5.50
N THR A 675 104.98 25.34 4.42
CA THR A 675 104.11 24.55 3.48
C THR A 675 102.85 23.83 4.02
N ALA A 676 101.90 23.31 3.20
CA ALA A 676 101.28 23.75 1.93
C ALA A 676 100.10 22.82 1.53
N ALA A 677 99.38 23.19 0.46
CA ALA A 677 98.78 22.31 -0.56
C ALA A 677 97.55 21.38 -0.28
N ALA A 678 96.47 21.67 -1.05
CA ALA A 678 95.83 20.79 -2.05
C ALA A 678 94.81 19.64 -1.70
N ALA A 679 93.59 19.85 -2.22
CA ALA A 679 92.85 18.98 -3.19
C ALA A 679 92.05 17.71 -2.76
N THR A 680 91.19 17.25 -3.70
CA THR A 680 90.47 15.94 -3.83
C THR A 680 89.36 15.59 -2.81
N ASP A 681 88.36 14.73 -3.11
CA ASP A 681 87.54 14.55 -4.35
C ASP A 681 86.29 13.67 -4.08
N GLU A 682 85.37 13.62 -5.06
CA GLU A 682 84.32 12.62 -5.43
C GLU A 682 83.82 11.45 -4.52
N ASP A 683 82.47 11.28 -4.56
CA ASP A 683 81.62 10.06 -4.68
C ASP A 683 81.50 8.93 -3.61
N SER A 684 80.23 8.55 -3.31
CA SER A 684 79.70 7.20 -2.92
C SER A 684 78.34 7.28 -2.17
N THR A 685 77.29 6.46 -2.42
CA THR A 685 76.96 5.61 -3.57
C THR A 685 75.42 5.38 -3.67
N ASN A 686 74.96 4.88 -4.83
CA ASN A 686 73.58 4.72 -5.35
C ASN A 686 72.62 3.74 -4.59
N GLY A 687 71.29 3.82 -4.85
CA GLY A 687 70.23 3.05 -4.19
C GLY A 687 68.94 2.70 -4.98
N GLY A 688 68.87 2.86 -6.32
CA GLY A 688 67.77 2.36 -7.18
C GLY A 688 66.50 3.25 -7.28
N GLY A 689 65.65 3.14 -8.32
CA GLY A 689 65.67 2.27 -9.50
C GLY A 689 64.71 2.75 -10.62
N ALA A 690 64.76 2.10 -11.81
CA ALA A 690 64.04 2.45 -13.06
C ALA A 690 62.49 2.41 -12.97
N GLY A 691 61.70 2.95 -13.92
CA GLY A 691 62.01 3.62 -15.19
C GLY A 691 61.24 3.00 -16.39
N GLY A 692 60.58 3.83 -17.22
CA GLY A 692 59.66 3.39 -18.30
C GLY A 692 58.27 3.00 -17.77
N LEU A 693 57.12 3.50 -18.24
CA LEU A 693 56.82 4.42 -19.36
C LEU A 693 56.93 3.86 -20.78
N GLU A 694 56.26 2.72 -21.04
CA GLU A 694 55.88 2.30 -22.39
C GLU A 694 54.54 1.52 -22.40
N SER A 695 53.78 1.63 -23.49
CA SER A 695 52.46 1.02 -23.80
C SER A 695 51.21 1.91 -23.72
N ALA A 696 51.18 2.99 -24.52
CA ALA A 696 49.96 3.77 -24.81
C ALA A 696 49.20 3.34 -26.09
N GLU A 697 49.75 2.42 -26.90
CA GLU A 697 49.15 2.04 -28.20
C GLU A 697 48.14 0.88 -28.11
N GLY A 698 48.17 0.09 -27.03
CA GLY A 698 47.23 -1.02 -26.82
C GLY A 698 45.77 -0.58 -26.61
N GLU A 699 45.54 0.58 -25.99
CA GLU A 699 44.20 1.05 -25.63
C GLU A 699 43.43 1.64 -26.83
N LEU A 700 44.13 2.24 -27.78
CA LEU A 700 43.54 2.88 -28.97
C LEU A 700 42.95 1.86 -29.95
N VAL A 701 43.57 0.69 -30.10
CA VAL A 701 43.01 -0.43 -30.90
C VAL A 701 41.72 -0.95 -30.25
N ASN A 702 41.70 -1.06 -28.92
CA ASN A 702 40.52 -1.49 -28.17
C ASN A 702 39.34 -0.52 -28.37
N LEU A 703 39.55 0.80 -28.35
CA LEU A 703 38.44 1.77 -28.49
C LEU A 703 37.71 1.69 -29.84
N LEU A 704 38.44 1.51 -30.95
CA LEU A 704 37.82 1.35 -32.27
C LEU A 704 37.08 0.01 -32.42
N TYR A 705 37.68 -1.07 -31.91
CA TYR A 705 37.04 -2.39 -31.92
C TYR A 705 35.80 -2.42 -31.02
N LEU A 706 35.91 -1.91 -29.79
CA LEU A 706 34.83 -1.77 -28.80
C LEU A 706 33.65 -0.97 -29.37
N LYS A 707 33.91 0.16 -30.05
CA LYS A 707 32.86 0.93 -30.72
C LYS A 707 32.11 0.09 -31.77
N HIS A 708 32.82 -0.73 -32.55
CA HIS A 708 32.20 -1.63 -33.52
C HIS A 708 31.43 -2.78 -32.84
N VAL A 709 31.98 -3.39 -31.79
CA VAL A 709 31.32 -4.47 -31.03
C VAL A 709 30.06 -3.97 -30.32
N LEU A 710 30.08 -2.77 -29.71
CA LEU A 710 28.90 -2.12 -29.12
C LEU A 710 27.84 -1.81 -30.18
N LEU A 711 28.22 -1.22 -31.31
CA LEU A 711 27.27 -0.91 -32.38
C LEU A 711 26.65 -2.19 -32.96
N LYS A 712 27.46 -3.25 -33.15
CA LYS A 712 26.98 -4.55 -33.60
C LYS A 712 26.05 -5.19 -32.55
N PHE A 713 26.41 -5.17 -31.27
CA PHE A 713 25.59 -5.70 -30.18
C PHE A 713 24.21 -5.02 -30.08
N LEU A 714 24.13 -3.71 -30.32
CA LEU A 714 22.87 -2.98 -30.33
C LEU A 714 21.98 -3.30 -31.56
N LEU A 715 22.59 -3.56 -32.72
CA LEU A 715 21.91 -3.69 -34.02
C LEU A 715 21.67 -5.13 -34.50
N THR A 716 22.32 -6.14 -33.90
CA THR A 716 22.23 -7.54 -34.35
C THR A 716 21.08 -8.29 -33.69
N ARG A 717 20.63 -9.38 -34.33
CA ARG A 717 19.62 -10.30 -33.79
C ARG A 717 20.16 -11.07 -32.57
N GLU A 718 19.22 -11.57 -31.77
CA GLU A 718 19.42 -11.77 -30.33
C GLU A 718 20.30 -12.98 -29.99
N ASP A 719 20.44 -13.93 -30.91
CA ASP A 719 21.29 -15.13 -30.76
C ASP A 719 22.79 -14.78 -30.84
N GLU A 720 23.18 -13.92 -31.80
CA GLU A 720 24.56 -13.39 -31.89
C GLU A 720 24.85 -12.45 -30.71
N ALA A 721 23.88 -11.64 -30.30
CA ALA A 721 24.04 -10.70 -29.20
C ALA A 721 24.39 -11.41 -27.87
N GLN A 722 23.83 -12.61 -27.59
CA GLN A 722 24.21 -13.41 -26.41
C GLN A 722 25.70 -13.79 -26.41
N HIS A 723 26.28 -14.11 -27.57
CA HIS A 723 27.69 -14.44 -27.69
C HIS A 723 28.58 -13.20 -27.56
N LEU A 724 28.12 -12.05 -28.04
CA LEU A 724 28.83 -10.77 -27.93
C LEU A 724 28.91 -10.22 -26.49
N VAL A 725 27.98 -10.58 -25.59
CA VAL A 725 28.06 -10.15 -24.16
C VAL A 725 29.42 -10.53 -23.56
N ARG A 726 29.89 -11.75 -23.79
CA ARG A 726 31.14 -12.25 -23.19
C ARG A 726 32.39 -11.53 -23.73
N ALA A 727 32.33 -11.06 -24.98
CA ALA A 727 33.38 -10.22 -25.56
C ALA A 727 33.33 -8.79 -24.99
N LEU A 728 32.13 -8.22 -24.82
CA LEU A 728 31.96 -6.92 -24.17
C LEU A 728 32.46 -6.93 -22.73
N SER A 729 32.12 -7.95 -21.93
CA SER A 729 32.58 -8.05 -20.53
C SER A 729 34.10 -8.15 -20.43
N ALA A 730 34.77 -8.81 -21.38
CA ALA A 730 36.24 -8.87 -21.43
C ALA A 730 36.88 -7.54 -21.88
N LEU A 731 36.27 -6.82 -22.82
CA LEU A 731 36.82 -5.54 -23.35
C LEU A 731 36.53 -4.33 -22.44
N LEU A 732 35.41 -4.34 -21.73
CA LEU A 732 34.99 -3.28 -20.79
C LEU A 732 35.36 -3.58 -19.33
N HIS A 733 35.97 -4.74 -19.04
CA HIS A 733 36.27 -5.21 -17.68
C HIS A 733 35.03 -5.26 -16.76
N CYS A 734 33.86 -5.60 -17.31
CA CYS A 734 32.60 -5.64 -16.55
C CYS A 734 32.67 -6.62 -15.38
N SER A 735 32.06 -6.23 -14.25
CA SER A 735 31.91 -7.12 -13.10
C SER A 735 31.01 -8.33 -13.45
N PRO A 736 31.12 -9.46 -12.72
CA PRO A 736 30.23 -10.61 -12.94
C PRO A 736 28.76 -10.30 -12.64
N GLU A 737 28.47 -9.22 -11.91
CA GLU A 737 27.10 -8.73 -11.67
C GLU A 737 26.60 -7.88 -12.84
N GLU A 738 27.44 -7.03 -13.44
CA GLU A 738 27.14 -6.30 -14.67
C GLU A 738 26.94 -7.25 -15.87
N GLU A 739 27.78 -8.28 -16.04
CA GLU A 739 27.56 -9.29 -17.07
C GLU A 739 26.22 -9.99 -16.87
N LYS A 740 25.89 -10.36 -15.62
CA LYS A 740 24.61 -10.98 -15.26
C LYS A 740 23.42 -10.04 -15.51
N MET A 741 23.60 -8.72 -15.33
CA MET A 741 22.61 -7.68 -15.64
C MET A 741 22.39 -7.55 -17.16
N LEU A 742 23.46 -7.45 -17.95
CA LEU A 742 23.40 -7.42 -19.42
C LEU A 742 22.72 -8.68 -19.98
N ARG A 743 23.04 -9.87 -19.45
CA ARG A 743 22.37 -11.14 -19.81
C ARG A 743 20.90 -11.17 -19.38
N LYS A 744 20.52 -10.50 -18.28
CA LYS A 744 19.12 -10.39 -17.83
C LYS A 744 18.33 -9.50 -18.79
N ASP A 745 18.84 -8.34 -19.17
CA ASP A 745 18.14 -7.41 -20.08
C ASP A 745 17.99 -7.97 -21.49
N LEU A 746 18.99 -8.70 -22.00
CA LEU A 746 18.86 -9.42 -23.28
C LEU A 746 17.73 -10.46 -23.28
N ARG A 747 17.50 -11.10 -22.12
CA ARG A 747 16.38 -12.04 -21.90
C ARG A 747 15.03 -11.35 -21.72
N HIS A 748 15.00 -10.07 -21.38
CA HIS A 748 13.75 -9.28 -21.35
C HIS A 748 13.37 -8.79 -22.75
N ARG A 749 14.34 -8.42 -23.60
CA ARG A 749 14.09 -8.09 -25.02
C ARG A 749 13.44 -9.24 -25.80
N THR A 750 13.86 -10.47 -25.53
CA THR A 750 13.31 -11.70 -26.15
C THR A 750 11.97 -12.16 -25.57
N ALA A 751 11.45 -11.52 -24.51
CA ALA A 751 10.22 -11.92 -23.84
C ALA A 751 9.05 -10.97 -24.20
N TRP A 752 8.26 -11.35 -25.21
CA TRP A 752 7.13 -10.56 -25.77
C TRP A 752 6.12 -10.03 -24.74
N PHE A 753 6.02 -10.66 -23.55
CA PHE A 753 5.05 -10.32 -22.50
C PHE A 753 5.68 -9.89 -21.16
N VAL A 754 6.87 -9.27 -21.15
CA VAL A 754 7.43 -8.67 -19.92
C VAL A 754 7.64 -7.17 -20.09
N SER A 755 7.04 -6.39 -19.18
CA SER A 755 7.18 -4.93 -19.15
C SER A 755 8.63 -4.53 -18.86
N LYS A 756 9.12 -3.49 -19.55
CA LYS A 756 10.48 -2.96 -19.39
C LYS A 756 10.72 -2.56 -17.91
N PRO A 757 11.80 -3.04 -17.25
CA PRO A 757 12.12 -2.63 -15.88
C PRO A 757 12.35 -1.12 -15.79
N ARG A 758 12.03 -0.52 -14.63
CA ARG A 758 12.18 0.92 -14.43
C ARG A 758 13.59 1.23 -13.92
N LEU A 759 14.11 2.43 -14.20
CA LEU A 759 15.45 2.80 -13.72
C LEU A 759 15.57 2.81 -12.18
N SER A 760 14.44 2.84 -11.47
CA SER A 760 14.34 2.60 -10.02
C SER A 760 14.96 1.27 -9.57
N ASP A 761 14.89 0.23 -10.42
CA ASP A 761 15.31 -1.14 -10.10
C ASP A 761 16.82 -1.37 -10.29
N LEU A 762 17.57 -0.33 -10.67
CA LEU A 762 19.01 -0.37 -11.00
C LEU A 762 19.92 0.25 -9.93
N VAL A 763 19.36 0.82 -8.85
CA VAL A 763 20.15 1.40 -7.75
C VAL A 763 20.14 0.44 -6.55
N PRO A 764 21.28 -0.14 -6.14
CA PRO A 764 21.33 -0.97 -4.94
C PRO A 764 21.15 -0.11 -3.67
N PRO A 765 20.46 -0.62 -2.63
CA PRO A 765 20.20 0.14 -1.42
C PRO A 765 21.43 0.16 -0.49
N ASN A 766 22.37 1.07 -0.76
CA ASN A 766 23.32 1.65 0.20
C ASN A 766 24.23 2.68 -0.49
N LEU A 767 23.80 3.94 -0.54
CA LEU A 767 24.62 5.15 -0.68
C LEU A 767 23.80 6.37 -0.20
#